data_AF-A0A2E6RI33-F1
#
_entry.id   AF-A0A2E6RI33-F1
#
_cell.length_a   1.000
_cell.length_b   1.000
_cell.length_c   1.000
_cell.angle_alpha   90.00
_cell.angle_beta   90.00
_cell.angle_gamma   90.00
#
_symmetry.space_group_name_H-M   'P 1'
#
loop_
_entity.id
_entity.type
_entity.pdbx_description
1 polymer ?
#
loop_
_entity_poly.entity_id
_entity_poly.type
_entity_poly.pdbx_seq_one_letter_code
_entity_poly.pdbx_strand_id
1 'polypeptide(L)'
;MRSILDLTPRFLTTAMLAAMLACTVAVPVLAQVTIINPGAPGQDSRELNADEATDLAGTRYTEADVRFMQDMIPHHHQALVMSALVPERTNRNELLEVAGRIEKSQSDEIEFMQNWLAERGETVPDPTAHDAMHMHHTMTGMATPEQMAELEAADGAEFDRMFLELMIEHHKGALTMVEDLLDQSGSAYEPVLFEFTTDITSDQSAEIERMTVMLAGYSPDPRVGLASGLHDAKSAAMNLELLAALPKPAGFFDPENPACLPLKQLMAEAAGDDAEAADEADADAAADAGDAAEGKEEDDDDDYRSPPLSFANTDMAFDGNVLVAGNYHGFNVYDISSKGAPELMSSVVCPGGQGDVSIVGDLLIMSVEQTRARLDCGLQGTIGDVSGERFLGVRIFDISDLRRPRQVGAVQTCRGSHTHSVVSSDDERIIVYNSGLRDVRDEEEMAGCIDESRYGDERTALFRIDVIEIPVADPASARIVDSPAVFADPEAGTLAGLWMGGDHGEDTQETNETDHCHDITVFPSKNIAAGACSGNGILFDISDPMNPKRIDEVVDSSFAYWHSATFNNDGTKVIFTDEWGGGGRPRCLASDPLTWGADAIFDIVDGQLEFGGYFKMPAPQSEEENCVAHNGSIIPVPGRDIFVQAWYQGGVSVIDFTDSANAFEIGFFDRGPVFEEELVMGGYWSTYWFDGLIYGTEIARGLDVLALLPSEYLSENEIAAASATVGGELFNPQQQFPITWKQEPVVARAYIDQLVRDGVIDAAGMERMSELLASADAHLAAGTTDTSLADDLEARAEDLARRPAESRAVERRLVGLGRTLAGIAESLR
;
A
#
# COMPACT_ATOMS: atom_id res chain seq x y z
N MET A 1 25.28 -83.60 40.59
CA MET A 1 24.90 -83.27 41.98
C MET A 1 25.23 -81.81 42.26
N ARG A 2 24.54 -81.20 43.23
CA ARG A 2 24.63 -79.81 43.77
C ARG A 2 26.09 -79.28 43.93
N SER A 3 26.38 -77.97 44.04
CA SER A 3 25.53 -76.78 44.31
C SER A 3 26.16 -75.45 43.83
N ILE A 4 25.44 -74.34 44.04
CA ILE A 4 25.73 -72.93 43.64
C ILE A 4 26.16 -72.09 44.88
N LEU A 5 26.53 -70.80 44.67
CA LEU A 5 26.82 -69.69 45.63
C LEU A 5 28.27 -69.64 46.23
N ASP A 6 28.98 -68.49 46.40
CA ASP A 6 28.64 -67.09 46.06
C ASP A 6 29.82 -66.06 46.04
N LEU A 7 29.59 -64.97 45.28
CA LEU A 7 29.94 -63.53 45.46
C LEU A 7 31.36 -62.97 45.80
N THR A 8 31.88 -62.17 44.83
CA THR A 8 32.71 -60.92 44.94
C THR A 8 34.19 -61.02 45.41
N PRO A 9 35.10 -60.04 45.13
CA PRO A 9 34.89 -58.67 44.57
C PRO A 9 35.89 -58.14 43.49
N ARG A 10 35.60 -56.91 42.99
CA ARG A 10 36.49 -55.86 42.43
C ARG A 10 37.11 -55.97 41.01
N PHE A 11 37.40 -54.75 40.49
CA PHE A 11 38.14 -54.34 39.27
C PHE A 11 37.40 -54.34 37.93
N LEU A 12 37.01 -53.14 37.46
CA LEU A 12 36.85 -52.77 36.04
C LEU A 12 36.69 -51.24 35.89
N THR A 13 37.81 -50.53 35.72
CA THR A 13 37.83 -49.08 35.40
C THR A 13 39.05 -48.72 34.52
N THR A 14 39.12 -49.28 33.31
CA THR A 14 40.02 -48.83 32.21
C THR A 14 39.63 -49.48 30.88
N ALA A 15 38.53 -49.04 30.24
CA ALA A 15 38.16 -49.46 28.89
C ALA A 15 37.13 -48.53 28.21
N MET A 16 37.25 -47.21 28.34
CA MET A 16 36.29 -46.27 27.70
C MET A 16 36.91 -44.91 27.38
N LEU A 17 38.03 -44.91 26.64
CA LEU A 17 38.73 -43.67 26.24
C LEU A 17 39.48 -43.83 24.90
N ALA A 18 38.81 -44.37 23.88
CA ALA A 18 39.38 -44.59 22.54
C ALA A 18 38.34 -44.59 21.38
N ALA A 19 37.15 -44.02 21.59
CA ALA A 19 36.04 -44.06 20.62
C ALA A 19 35.22 -42.75 20.55
N MET A 20 35.85 -41.61 20.83
CA MET A 20 35.28 -40.26 20.63
C MET A 20 36.23 -39.44 19.74
N LEU A 21 36.42 -39.86 18.49
CA LEU A 21 37.25 -39.12 17.53
C LEU A 21 36.82 -39.33 16.06
N ALA A 22 35.52 -39.27 15.79
CA ALA A 22 34.97 -39.23 14.42
C ALA A 22 33.49 -38.77 14.40
N CYS A 23 33.16 -37.66 15.07
CA CYS A 23 31.91 -36.92 14.86
C CYS A 23 32.25 -35.45 14.66
N THR A 24 32.77 -35.11 13.48
CA THR A 24 32.71 -33.74 12.98
C THR A 24 31.24 -33.43 12.71
N VAL A 25 30.58 -32.81 13.68
CA VAL A 25 29.31 -32.13 13.42
C VAL A 25 29.64 -31.01 12.45
N ALA A 26 29.22 -31.17 11.20
CA ALA A 26 29.17 -30.05 10.27
C ALA A 26 28.06 -29.14 10.79
N VAL A 27 28.43 -28.15 11.60
CA VAL A 27 27.55 -27.02 11.88
C VAL A 27 27.35 -26.33 10.53
N PRO A 28 26.11 -26.21 10.01
CA PRO A 28 25.88 -25.34 8.88
C PRO A 28 26.25 -23.93 9.35
N VAL A 29 27.29 -23.37 8.75
CA VAL A 29 27.49 -21.92 8.81
C VAL A 29 26.32 -21.36 8.04
N LEU A 30 25.31 -20.86 8.76
CA LEU A 30 24.33 -19.95 8.18
C LEU A 30 25.15 -18.85 7.51
N ALA A 31 24.98 -18.70 6.19
CA ALA A 31 25.62 -17.60 5.49
C ALA A 31 25.01 -16.32 6.07
N GLN A 32 25.82 -15.57 6.81
CA GLN A 32 25.39 -14.30 7.38
C GLN A 32 25.11 -13.36 6.21
N VAL A 33 23.83 -12.98 6.06
CA VAL A 33 23.41 -12.08 4.97
C VAL A 33 24.20 -10.79 5.07
N THR A 34 24.73 -10.32 3.94
CA THR A 34 25.54 -9.11 3.91
C THR A 34 24.63 -7.88 3.97
N ILE A 35 24.69 -7.15 5.09
CA ILE A 35 24.09 -5.81 5.22
C ILE A 35 25.11 -4.80 4.72
N ILE A 36 24.72 -4.02 3.71
CA ILE A 36 25.60 -3.16 2.93
C ILE A 36 25.11 -1.71 2.99
N ASN A 37 26.03 -0.78 3.21
CA ASN A 37 25.80 0.64 3.02
C ASN A 37 26.68 1.11 1.85
N PRO A 38 26.09 1.40 0.68
CA PRO A 38 26.78 2.03 -0.44
C PRO A 38 27.39 3.37 -0.02
N GLY A 39 28.50 3.75 -0.66
CA GLY A 39 28.99 5.13 -0.62
C GLY A 39 28.35 5.97 -1.73
N ALA A 40 28.80 7.23 -1.84
CA ALA A 40 28.41 8.11 -2.94
C ALA A 40 28.76 7.49 -4.33
N PRO A 41 28.12 7.93 -5.44
CA PRO A 41 28.29 7.33 -6.76
C PRO A 41 29.74 7.02 -7.15
N GLY A 42 30.01 5.74 -7.46
CA GLY A 42 31.33 5.24 -7.85
C GLY A 42 32.27 4.86 -6.69
N GLN A 43 31.87 5.03 -5.43
CA GLN A 43 32.64 4.57 -4.25
C GLN A 43 32.35 3.11 -3.90
N ASP A 44 33.24 2.48 -3.13
CA ASP A 44 33.06 1.10 -2.66
C ASP A 44 32.07 1.03 -1.47
N SER A 45 31.15 0.07 -1.50
CA SER A 45 30.18 -0.16 -0.43
C SER A 45 30.83 -0.79 0.82
N ARG A 46 30.42 -0.35 2.01
CA ARG A 46 30.86 -0.87 3.33
C ARG A 46 29.83 -1.84 3.93
N GLU A 47 30.28 -2.69 4.84
CA GLU A 47 29.40 -3.55 5.67
C GLU A 47 29.02 -2.82 6.97
N LEU A 48 27.77 -2.98 7.43
CA LEU A 48 27.26 -2.37 8.66
C LEU A 48 27.06 -3.39 9.80
N ASN A 49 27.00 -2.87 11.03
CA ASN A 49 26.45 -3.56 12.20
C ASN A 49 25.18 -2.82 12.67
N ALA A 50 24.29 -3.50 13.41
CA ALA A 50 22.90 -3.05 13.61
C ALA A 50 22.66 -2.07 14.78
N ASP A 51 23.69 -1.68 15.54
CA ASP A 51 23.54 -1.23 16.95
C ASP A 51 23.80 0.28 17.23
N GLU A 52 23.65 1.23 16.29
CA GLU A 52 24.11 2.64 16.46
C GLU A 52 23.09 3.77 16.12
N ALA A 53 21.97 3.93 16.85
CA ALA A 53 21.12 5.16 16.83
C ALA A 53 20.17 5.36 18.06
N THR A 54 19.86 6.63 18.40
CA THR A 54 18.71 7.21 19.21
C THR A 54 19.01 7.93 20.56
N ASP A 55 18.37 9.11 20.82
CA ASP A 55 18.15 9.88 22.11
C ASP A 55 17.27 11.17 21.82
N LEU A 56 16.90 12.05 22.79
CA LEU A 56 15.51 12.25 23.33
C LEU A 56 15.24 13.64 24.06
N ALA A 57 13.98 14.15 24.12
CA ALA A 57 13.37 15.19 25.03
C ALA A 57 13.53 16.71 24.68
N GLY A 58 12.66 17.71 25.05
CA GLY A 58 11.55 17.82 26.03
C GLY A 58 10.67 19.14 25.97
N THR A 59 9.74 19.35 26.92
CA THR A 59 8.33 19.92 26.79
C THR A 59 7.95 21.35 27.34
N ARG A 60 6.81 22.01 26.91
CA ARG A 60 5.88 22.93 27.69
C ARG A 60 4.62 23.55 26.95
N TYR A 61 3.53 23.86 27.68
CA TYR A 61 2.11 24.15 27.21
C TYR A 61 1.74 25.57 26.66
N THR A 62 0.55 25.74 26.01
CA THR A 62 0.14 26.94 25.20
C THR A 62 -1.36 27.38 25.24
N GLU A 63 -1.74 28.34 24.39
CA GLU A 63 -3.08 28.97 24.25
C GLU A 63 -4.14 28.08 23.56
N ALA A 64 -3.71 27.08 22.77
CA ALA A 64 -4.59 26.10 22.11
C ALA A 64 -5.48 25.35 23.11
N ASP A 65 -4.88 24.98 24.24
CA ASP A 65 -5.46 24.29 25.39
C ASP A 65 -6.75 24.93 25.89
N VAL A 66 -6.77 26.28 25.96
CA VAL A 66 -7.92 27.04 26.45
C VAL A 66 -9.09 26.96 25.47
N ARG A 67 -8.80 26.93 24.17
CA ARG A 67 -9.83 26.94 23.13
C ARG A 67 -10.51 25.59 22.97
N PHE A 68 -9.74 24.51 22.97
CA PHE A 68 -10.28 23.13 22.95
C PHE A 68 -11.29 22.91 24.09
N MET A 69 -10.92 23.31 25.31
CA MET A 69 -11.76 23.16 26.50
C MET A 69 -13.06 23.99 26.44
N GLN A 70 -13.10 25.05 25.61
CA GLN A 70 -14.30 25.85 25.37
C GLN A 70 -15.19 25.24 24.28
N ASP A 71 -14.60 24.76 23.18
CA ASP A 71 -15.34 24.23 22.03
C ASP A 71 -15.88 22.80 22.28
N MET A 72 -15.22 22.00 23.12
CA MET A 72 -15.64 20.63 23.46
C MET A 72 -16.86 20.55 24.41
N ILE A 73 -17.09 21.55 25.27
CA ILE A 73 -18.27 21.61 26.17
C ILE A 73 -19.62 21.57 25.41
N PRO A 74 -19.88 22.42 24.39
CA PRO A 74 -21.11 22.36 23.61
C PRO A 74 -21.19 21.13 22.68
N HIS A 75 -20.05 20.55 22.29
CA HIS A 75 -19.98 19.29 21.53
C HIS A 75 -20.53 18.14 22.38
N HIS A 76 -19.94 17.90 23.56
CA HIS A 76 -20.39 16.84 24.47
C HIS A 76 -21.87 16.95 24.87
N HIS A 77 -22.40 18.18 24.96
CA HIS A 77 -23.81 18.38 25.27
C HIS A 77 -24.76 17.83 24.18
N GLN A 78 -24.36 17.73 22.91
CA GLN A 78 -25.22 17.13 21.87
C GLN A 78 -25.30 15.60 21.99
N ALA A 79 -24.22 14.91 22.38
CA ALA A 79 -24.25 13.48 22.70
C ALA A 79 -25.28 13.14 23.79
N LEU A 80 -25.42 14.00 24.82
CA LEU A 80 -26.44 13.86 25.86
C LEU A 80 -27.87 13.98 25.29
N VAL A 81 -28.10 14.91 24.35
CA VAL A 81 -29.42 15.10 23.70
C VAL A 81 -29.80 13.89 22.84
N MET A 82 -28.85 13.34 22.07
CA MET A 82 -29.08 12.12 21.28
C MET A 82 -29.34 10.89 22.17
N SER A 83 -28.52 10.70 23.21
CA SER A 83 -28.61 9.56 24.13
C SER A 83 -29.93 9.52 24.90
N ALA A 84 -30.49 10.69 25.24
CA ALA A 84 -31.79 10.81 25.91
C ALA A 84 -32.98 10.24 25.12
N LEU A 85 -32.86 10.06 23.79
CA LEU A 85 -33.91 9.46 22.95
C LEU A 85 -33.98 7.94 23.10
N VAL A 86 -32.84 7.27 23.31
CA VAL A 86 -32.71 5.80 23.20
C VAL A 86 -33.70 5.01 24.07
N PRO A 87 -33.96 5.35 25.35
CA PRO A 87 -34.86 4.58 26.21
C PRO A 87 -36.32 4.50 25.77
N GLU A 88 -36.79 5.42 24.91
CA GLU A 88 -38.16 5.42 24.38
C GLU A 88 -38.26 4.82 22.96
N ARG A 89 -37.13 4.53 22.30
CA ARG A 89 -37.04 4.22 20.86
C ARG A 89 -36.55 2.81 20.51
N THR A 90 -35.78 2.18 21.38
CA THR A 90 -35.27 0.81 21.19
C THR A 90 -35.62 -0.12 22.35
N ASN A 91 -35.44 -1.43 22.14
CA ASN A 91 -35.49 -2.45 23.17
C ASN A 91 -34.26 -3.38 23.19
N ARG A 92 -33.19 -3.02 22.47
CA ARG A 92 -31.89 -3.71 22.56
C ARG A 92 -31.18 -3.31 23.84
N ASN A 93 -30.72 -4.28 24.62
CA ASN A 93 -30.01 -3.99 25.86
C ASN A 93 -28.64 -3.38 25.58
N GLU A 94 -28.00 -3.81 24.49
CA GLU A 94 -26.68 -3.37 24.04
C GLU A 94 -26.67 -1.87 23.75
N LEU A 95 -27.70 -1.36 23.06
CA LEU A 95 -27.83 0.06 22.72
C LEU A 95 -28.26 0.92 23.93
N LEU A 96 -29.10 0.37 24.81
CA LEU A 96 -29.44 1.00 26.11
C LEU A 96 -28.21 1.10 27.03
N GLU A 97 -27.30 0.13 26.99
CA GLU A 97 -26.05 0.13 27.74
C GLU A 97 -25.00 1.09 27.18
N VAL A 98 -24.95 1.31 25.86
CA VAL A 98 -24.08 2.33 25.24
C VAL A 98 -24.60 3.74 25.55
N ALA A 99 -25.87 4.03 25.30
CA ALA A 99 -26.45 5.34 25.58
C ALA A 99 -26.33 5.75 27.07
N GLY A 100 -26.45 4.78 27.98
CA GLY A 100 -26.27 5.01 29.43
C GLY A 100 -24.82 5.13 29.89
N ARG A 101 -23.83 4.81 29.05
CA ARG A 101 -22.40 5.12 29.28
C ARG A 101 -22.09 6.53 28.80
N ILE A 102 -22.42 6.82 27.54
CA ILE A 102 -22.32 8.16 26.92
C ILE A 102 -22.96 9.23 27.82
N GLU A 103 -24.20 9.02 28.31
CA GLU A 103 -24.87 9.99 29.21
C GLU A 103 -24.03 10.31 30.45
N LYS A 104 -23.25 9.34 30.95
CA LYS A 104 -22.46 9.47 32.17
C LYS A 104 -21.06 10.04 31.93
N SER A 105 -20.27 9.50 30.99
CA SER A 105 -18.90 9.98 30.70
C SER A 105 -18.94 11.45 30.31
N GLN A 106 -19.72 11.77 29.28
CA GLN A 106 -19.86 13.13 28.72
C GLN A 106 -20.36 14.15 29.75
N SER A 107 -21.18 13.73 30.73
CA SER A 107 -21.60 14.60 31.84
C SER A 107 -20.47 14.90 32.83
N ASP A 108 -19.68 13.89 33.19
CA ASP A 108 -18.55 14.00 34.11
C ASP A 108 -17.41 14.85 33.44
N GLU A 109 -17.18 14.68 32.14
CA GLU A 109 -16.21 15.43 31.32
C GLU A 109 -16.58 16.91 31.15
N ILE A 110 -17.86 17.24 30.95
CA ILE A 110 -18.34 18.63 30.94
C ILE A 110 -18.05 19.33 32.29
N GLU A 111 -18.24 18.64 33.43
CA GLU A 111 -17.91 19.22 34.74
C GLU A 111 -16.40 19.44 34.89
N PHE A 112 -15.56 18.53 34.38
CA PHE A 112 -14.10 18.71 34.35
C PHE A 112 -13.69 19.96 33.56
N MET A 113 -14.14 20.10 32.31
CA MET A 113 -13.78 21.24 31.44
C MET A 113 -14.19 22.59 32.04
N GLN A 114 -15.40 22.66 32.61
CA GLN A 114 -15.90 23.87 33.27
C GLN A 114 -15.03 24.28 34.47
N ASN A 115 -14.56 23.30 35.26
CA ASN A 115 -13.68 23.56 36.39
C ASN A 115 -12.26 23.96 35.94
N TRP A 116 -11.69 23.26 34.95
CA TRP A 116 -10.35 23.54 34.41
C TRP A 116 -10.23 24.98 33.89
N LEU A 117 -11.23 25.45 33.14
CA LEU A 117 -11.33 26.83 32.65
C LEU A 117 -11.50 27.83 33.80
N ALA A 118 -12.38 27.54 34.76
CA ALA A 118 -12.66 28.44 35.89
C ALA A 118 -11.45 28.64 36.81
N GLU A 119 -10.63 27.61 37.03
CA GLU A 119 -9.41 27.68 37.85
C GLU A 119 -8.31 28.54 37.20
N ARG A 120 -8.23 28.53 35.86
CA ARG A 120 -7.27 29.32 35.07
C ARG A 120 -7.76 30.76 34.82
N GLY A 121 -9.02 31.05 35.16
CA GLY A 121 -9.64 32.38 35.05
C GLY A 121 -10.23 32.67 33.68
N GLU A 122 -10.38 31.63 32.86
CA GLU A 122 -10.87 31.70 31.49
C GLU A 122 -12.41 31.72 31.41
N THR A 123 -12.92 32.02 30.21
CA THR A 123 -14.37 32.05 29.99
C THR A 123 -14.93 30.64 29.93
N VAL A 124 -15.96 30.36 30.73
CA VAL A 124 -16.71 29.08 30.72
C VAL A 124 -17.98 29.25 29.88
N PRO A 125 -18.17 28.49 28.78
CA PRO A 125 -19.40 28.51 27.99
C PRO A 125 -20.64 28.00 28.74
N ASP A 126 -21.81 28.53 28.41
CA ASP A 126 -23.11 28.00 28.84
C ASP A 126 -23.73 27.18 27.69
N PRO A 127 -23.74 25.84 27.76
CA PRO A 127 -24.24 24.98 26.68
C PRO A 127 -25.76 25.09 26.48
N THR A 128 -26.49 25.78 27.36
CA THR A 128 -27.95 25.97 27.29
C THR A 128 -28.37 27.32 26.73
N ALA A 129 -27.43 28.21 26.41
CA ALA A 129 -27.71 29.56 25.94
C ALA A 129 -28.14 29.61 24.46
N HIS A 130 -29.25 30.29 24.17
CA HIS A 130 -29.83 30.39 22.81
C HIS A 130 -28.90 31.01 21.75
N ASP A 131 -27.95 31.85 22.14
CA ASP A 131 -26.96 32.44 21.21
C ASP A 131 -25.77 31.49 20.94
N ALA A 132 -25.48 30.53 21.82
CA ALA A 132 -24.44 29.51 21.61
C ALA A 132 -24.87 28.52 20.53
N MET A 133 -26.15 28.10 20.52
CA MET A 133 -26.67 27.19 19.50
C MET A 133 -26.58 27.74 18.07
N HIS A 134 -26.60 29.07 17.87
CA HIS A 134 -26.57 29.66 16.52
C HIS A 134 -25.16 29.93 15.95
N MET A 135 -24.10 29.83 16.75
CA MET A 135 -22.70 30.05 16.30
C MET A 135 -21.88 28.75 16.20
N HIS A 136 -22.35 27.64 16.79
CA HIS A 136 -21.60 26.38 16.91
C HIS A 136 -22.11 25.23 16.01
N HIS A 137 -22.97 25.49 15.02
CA HIS A 137 -23.43 24.50 14.03
C HIS A 137 -22.37 24.08 12.98
N THR A 138 -21.08 24.32 13.25
CA THR A 138 -19.96 24.12 12.31
C THR A 138 -18.75 23.45 12.98
N MET A 139 -18.96 22.72 14.08
CA MET A 139 -17.92 21.90 14.70
C MET A 139 -18.01 20.46 14.16
N THR A 140 -16.87 19.82 13.94
CA THR A 140 -16.76 18.50 13.30
C THR A 140 -17.58 17.44 14.04
N GLY A 141 -18.24 16.55 13.28
CA GLY A 141 -19.07 15.44 13.79
C GLY A 141 -20.45 15.80 14.36
N MET A 142 -20.76 17.08 14.61
CA MET A 142 -22.05 17.48 15.16
C MET A 142 -23.21 17.15 14.21
N ALA A 143 -24.25 16.47 14.72
CA ALA A 143 -25.48 16.20 13.99
C ALA A 143 -26.23 17.50 13.67
N THR A 144 -26.66 17.64 12.42
CA THR A 144 -27.45 18.78 11.94
C THR A 144 -28.85 18.82 12.59
N PRO A 145 -29.52 19.99 12.64
CA PRO A 145 -30.91 20.09 13.10
C PRO A 145 -31.87 19.17 12.33
N GLU A 146 -31.62 18.96 11.04
CA GLU A 146 -32.34 18.05 10.17
C GLU A 146 -32.12 16.58 10.59
N GLN A 147 -30.87 16.13 10.72
CA GLN A 147 -30.55 14.76 11.21
C GLN A 147 -31.12 14.51 12.61
N MET A 148 -31.06 15.49 13.52
CA MET A 148 -31.68 15.40 14.84
C MET A 148 -33.21 15.25 14.77
N ALA A 149 -33.88 15.98 13.88
CA ALA A 149 -35.32 15.86 13.68
C ALA A 149 -35.74 14.52 13.04
N GLU A 150 -34.88 13.94 12.19
CA GLU A 150 -35.09 12.60 11.62
C GLU A 150 -34.85 11.50 12.66
N LEU A 151 -33.79 11.61 13.48
CA LEU A 151 -33.52 10.71 14.61
C LEU A 151 -34.65 10.74 15.64
N GLU A 152 -35.18 11.93 15.98
CA GLU A 152 -36.35 12.09 16.85
C GLU A 152 -37.61 11.40 16.29
N ALA A 153 -37.71 11.21 14.98
CA ALA A 153 -38.86 10.64 14.28
C ALA A 153 -38.76 9.13 14.00
N ALA A 154 -37.57 8.54 14.09
CA ALA A 154 -37.32 7.12 13.87
C ALA A 154 -37.69 6.23 15.09
N ASP A 155 -37.92 4.94 14.85
CA ASP A 155 -38.17 3.93 15.89
C ASP A 155 -37.57 2.55 15.47
N GLY A 156 -37.17 1.72 16.43
CA GLY A 156 -36.72 0.34 16.17
C GLY A 156 -35.40 0.24 15.39
N ALA A 157 -35.27 -0.74 14.47
CA ALA A 157 -33.99 -1.00 13.79
C ALA A 157 -33.49 0.14 12.88
N GLU A 158 -34.38 1.03 12.45
CA GLU A 158 -34.04 2.24 11.70
C GLU A 158 -33.44 3.30 12.64
N PHE A 159 -34.03 3.48 13.82
CA PHE A 159 -33.46 4.27 14.92
C PHE A 159 -32.13 3.68 15.42
N ASP A 160 -32.05 2.35 15.61
CA ASP A 160 -30.83 1.66 16.06
C ASP A 160 -29.66 2.01 15.12
N ARG A 161 -29.87 1.94 13.80
CA ARG A 161 -28.86 2.25 12.79
C ARG A 161 -28.51 3.75 12.78
N MET A 162 -29.51 4.64 12.73
CA MET A 162 -29.28 6.08 12.68
C MET A 162 -28.62 6.63 13.94
N PHE A 163 -28.96 6.10 15.12
CA PHE A 163 -28.29 6.46 16.36
C PHE A 163 -26.83 6.03 16.35
N LEU A 164 -26.52 4.80 15.89
CA LEU A 164 -25.14 4.32 15.76
C LEU A 164 -24.36 5.17 14.76
N GLU A 165 -24.89 5.42 13.57
CA GLU A 165 -24.24 6.25 12.54
C GLU A 165 -23.97 7.69 13.04
N LEU A 166 -24.98 8.36 13.61
CA LEU A 166 -24.83 9.74 14.10
C LEU A 166 -23.91 9.84 15.32
N MET A 167 -23.92 8.85 16.22
CA MET A 167 -23.07 8.86 17.41
C MET A 167 -21.61 8.47 17.08
N ILE A 168 -21.39 7.58 16.12
CA ILE A 168 -20.04 7.29 15.60
C ILE A 168 -19.43 8.56 14.98
N GLU A 169 -20.15 9.25 14.09
CA GLU A 169 -19.63 10.47 13.47
C GLU A 169 -19.48 11.63 14.48
N HIS A 170 -20.36 11.71 15.48
CA HIS A 170 -20.20 12.65 16.59
C HIS A 170 -18.93 12.37 17.39
N HIS A 171 -18.68 11.11 17.77
CA HIS A 171 -17.48 10.74 18.53
C HIS A 171 -16.20 10.94 17.70
N LYS A 172 -16.20 10.61 16.40
CA LYS A 172 -15.08 10.96 15.48
C LYS A 172 -14.82 12.46 15.43
N GLY A 173 -15.87 13.28 15.47
CA GLY A 173 -15.72 14.73 15.60
C GLY A 173 -14.98 15.16 16.87
N ALA A 174 -15.24 14.50 18.00
CA ALA A 174 -14.50 14.75 19.24
C ALA A 174 -13.03 14.31 19.12
N LEU A 175 -12.75 13.16 18.49
CA LEU A 175 -11.39 12.71 18.20
C LEU A 175 -10.64 13.69 17.30
N THR A 176 -11.25 14.16 16.19
CA THR A 176 -10.66 15.19 15.33
C THR A 176 -10.39 16.49 16.10
N MET A 177 -11.25 16.88 17.04
CA MET A 177 -11.00 18.06 17.89
C MET A 177 -9.84 17.84 18.89
N VAL A 178 -9.55 16.59 19.30
CA VAL A 178 -8.35 16.24 20.07
C VAL A 178 -7.11 16.22 19.18
N GLU A 179 -7.19 15.68 17.96
CA GLU A 179 -6.11 15.74 16.95
C GLU A 179 -5.75 17.21 16.62
N ASP A 180 -6.74 18.03 16.26
CA ASP A 180 -6.60 19.47 16.00
C ASP A 180 -5.99 20.23 17.18
N LEU A 181 -6.21 19.77 18.43
CA LEU A 181 -5.49 20.30 19.59
C LEU A 181 -4.03 19.83 19.55
N LEU A 182 -3.78 18.52 19.52
CA LEU A 182 -2.44 17.92 19.64
C LEU A 182 -1.47 18.32 18.51
N ASP A 183 -1.98 18.64 17.32
CA ASP A 183 -1.18 19.14 16.18
C ASP A 183 -0.70 20.60 16.37
N GLN A 184 -1.26 21.36 17.32
CA GLN A 184 -0.79 22.71 17.62
C GLN A 184 0.46 22.65 18.50
N SER A 185 1.62 23.02 17.92
CA SER A 185 2.91 23.04 18.64
C SER A 185 2.80 23.75 19.99
N GLY A 186 3.09 23.00 21.07
CA GLY A 186 2.94 23.50 22.43
C GLY A 186 1.62 23.17 23.12
N SER A 187 0.67 22.44 22.53
CA SER A 187 -0.61 22.11 23.17
C SER A 187 -0.55 20.89 24.10
N ALA A 188 -1.61 20.67 24.88
CA ALA A 188 -1.90 19.52 25.74
C ALA A 188 -0.81 19.11 26.75
N TYR A 189 0.26 19.90 26.89
CA TYR A 189 1.43 19.56 27.70
C TYR A 189 1.26 19.76 29.22
N GLU A 190 0.11 20.26 29.68
CA GLU A 190 -0.26 20.11 31.09
C GLU A 190 -0.70 18.66 31.34
N PRO A 191 -0.08 17.90 32.27
CA PRO A 191 -0.40 16.47 32.46
C PRO A 191 -1.89 16.19 32.69
N VAL A 192 -2.59 17.09 33.37
CA VAL A 192 -4.03 17.00 33.64
C VAL A 192 -4.89 17.22 32.38
N LEU A 193 -4.42 18.03 31.43
CA LEU A 193 -5.07 18.17 30.12
C LEU A 193 -4.70 17.01 29.20
N PHE A 194 -3.45 16.54 29.23
CA PHE A 194 -3.01 15.35 28.50
C PHE A 194 -3.79 14.11 28.90
N GLU A 195 -3.95 13.89 30.21
CA GLU A 195 -4.76 12.84 30.81
C GLU A 195 -6.21 12.96 30.31
N PHE A 196 -6.84 14.14 30.42
CA PHE A 196 -8.20 14.37 29.93
C PHE A 196 -8.37 14.15 28.41
N THR A 197 -7.44 14.61 27.58
CA THR A 197 -7.48 14.34 26.12
C THR A 197 -7.30 12.86 25.83
N THR A 198 -6.49 12.14 26.62
CA THR A 198 -6.29 10.69 26.51
C THR A 198 -7.52 9.93 26.99
N ASP A 199 -8.21 10.40 28.03
CA ASP A 199 -9.49 9.85 28.50
C ASP A 199 -10.58 10.02 27.42
N ILE A 200 -10.75 11.22 26.84
CA ILE A 200 -11.65 11.45 25.70
C ILE A 200 -11.28 10.50 24.55
N THR A 201 -10.01 10.41 24.17
CA THR A 201 -9.59 9.50 23.09
C THR A 201 -9.94 8.05 23.42
N SER A 202 -9.60 7.57 24.62
CA SER A 202 -9.85 6.20 25.07
C SER A 202 -11.34 5.85 25.13
N ASP A 203 -12.15 6.64 25.82
CA ASP A 203 -13.57 6.37 26.00
C ASP A 203 -14.35 6.55 24.69
N GLN A 204 -14.06 7.60 23.90
CA GLN A 204 -14.73 7.82 22.61
C GLN A 204 -14.35 6.76 21.59
N SER A 205 -13.06 6.39 21.45
CA SER A 205 -12.64 5.30 20.56
C SER A 205 -13.24 3.96 21.00
N ALA A 206 -13.23 3.63 22.29
CA ALA A 206 -13.84 2.40 22.79
C ALA A 206 -15.38 2.39 22.69
N GLU A 207 -16.04 3.54 22.59
CA GLU A 207 -17.46 3.63 22.28
C GLU A 207 -17.72 3.53 20.77
N ILE A 208 -16.89 4.14 19.92
CA ILE A 208 -16.93 3.95 18.47
C ILE A 208 -16.71 2.47 18.13
N GLU A 209 -15.65 1.83 18.63
CA GLU A 209 -15.34 0.41 18.41
C GLU A 209 -16.57 -0.47 18.71
N ARG A 210 -17.23 -0.28 19.87
CA ARG A 210 -18.45 -1.01 20.24
C ARG A 210 -19.62 -0.74 19.30
N MET A 211 -19.80 0.50 18.85
CA MET A 211 -20.87 0.88 17.92
C MET A 211 -20.60 0.35 16.50
N THR A 212 -19.36 0.43 16.04
CA THR A 212 -18.85 -0.09 14.77
C THR A 212 -18.91 -1.61 14.74
N VAL A 213 -18.57 -2.34 15.81
CA VAL A 213 -18.79 -3.79 15.92
C VAL A 213 -20.28 -4.15 15.87
N MET A 214 -21.16 -3.33 16.48
CA MET A 214 -22.61 -3.51 16.37
C MET A 214 -23.17 -3.23 14.96
N LEU A 215 -22.48 -2.41 14.16
CA LEU A 215 -22.80 -2.11 12.75
C LEU A 215 -22.19 -3.14 11.78
N ALA A 216 -20.96 -3.57 12.02
CA ALA A 216 -20.23 -4.57 11.23
C ALA A 216 -20.78 -5.98 11.42
N GLY A 217 -21.37 -6.29 12.59
CA GLY A 217 -22.03 -7.57 12.89
C GLY A 217 -23.25 -7.92 12.01
N TYR A 218 -23.60 -7.08 11.03
CA TYR A 218 -24.55 -7.37 9.96
C TYR A 218 -23.90 -7.92 8.66
N SER A 219 -22.56 -7.89 8.53
CA SER A 219 -21.81 -8.37 7.36
C SER A 219 -21.52 -9.88 7.42
N PRO A 220 -21.59 -10.61 6.28
CA PRO A 220 -21.27 -12.04 6.21
C PRO A 220 -19.84 -12.37 5.74
N ASP A 221 -18.98 -11.39 5.44
CA ASP A 221 -17.62 -11.64 4.93
C ASP A 221 -16.70 -12.20 6.03
N PRO A 222 -15.92 -13.27 5.78
CA PRO A 222 -15.07 -13.91 6.79
C PRO A 222 -13.81 -13.10 7.21
N ARG A 223 -13.52 -11.95 6.57
CA ARG A 223 -12.47 -11.01 6.99
C ARG A 223 -12.90 -10.14 8.18
N VAL A 224 -14.19 -9.92 8.36
CA VAL A 224 -14.72 -9.06 9.43
C VAL A 224 -14.44 -9.66 10.81
N GLY A 225 -13.72 -8.91 11.65
CA GLY A 225 -13.43 -9.30 13.03
C GLY A 225 -12.33 -10.37 13.16
N LEU A 226 -11.36 -10.40 12.24
CA LEU A 226 -10.12 -11.15 12.43
C LEU A 226 -9.32 -10.54 13.59
N ALA A 227 -8.97 -11.35 14.59
CA ALA A 227 -8.16 -10.85 15.72
C ALA A 227 -6.75 -10.42 15.26
N SER A 228 -6.27 -9.34 15.85
CA SER A 228 -5.04 -8.62 15.52
C SER A 228 -3.74 -9.39 15.81
N GLY A 229 -2.62 -8.84 15.36
CA GLY A 229 -1.26 -9.27 15.70
C GLY A 229 -0.23 -9.04 14.58
N LEU A 230 0.98 -8.62 14.96
CA LEU A 230 2.08 -8.41 13.99
C LEU A 230 2.48 -9.71 13.27
N HIS A 231 2.53 -10.84 13.97
CA HIS A 231 2.99 -12.13 13.41
C HIS A 231 1.99 -13.29 13.54
N ASP A 232 0.96 -13.15 14.36
CA ASP A 232 -0.01 -14.20 14.67
C ASP A 232 -1.49 -13.77 14.59
N ALA A 233 -1.74 -12.61 13.94
CA ALA A 233 -3.07 -12.19 13.49
C ALA A 233 -3.82 -13.34 12.84
N LYS A 234 -5.15 -13.36 13.06
CA LYS A 234 -6.01 -14.29 12.34
C LYS A 234 -6.08 -13.85 10.88
N SER A 235 -6.16 -14.84 10.00
CA SER A 235 -6.24 -14.63 8.57
C SER A 235 -7.44 -15.34 7.97
N ALA A 236 -7.98 -14.75 6.92
CA ALA A 236 -8.99 -15.35 6.05
C ALA A 236 -8.42 -15.47 4.63
N ALA A 237 -8.81 -16.52 3.90
CA ALA A 237 -8.39 -16.71 2.52
C ALA A 237 -9.48 -17.41 1.70
N MET A 238 -9.63 -16.98 0.46
CA MET A 238 -10.47 -17.62 -0.55
C MET A 238 -9.65 -17.84 -1.82
N ASN A 239 -9.57 -19.08 -2.28
CA ASN A 239 -8.86 -19.47 -3.52
C ASN A 239 -7.36 -19.07 -3.58
N LEU A 240 -6.77 -18.68 -2.45
CA LEU A 240 -5.34 -18.44 -2.27
C LEU A 240 -4.78 -19.32 -1.15
N GLU A 241 -3.51 -19.71 -1.29
CA GLU A 241 -2.71 -20.36 -0.25
C GLU A 241 -1.45 -19.52 0.01
N LEU A 242 -1.23 -19.13 1.27
CA LEU A 242 0.02 -18.50 1.71
C LEU A 242 1.12 -19.57 1.81
N LEU A 243 2.09 -19.54 0.90
CA LEU A 243 3.19 -20.50 0.84
C LEU A 243 4.33 -20.13 1.81
N ALA A 244 4.61 -18.84 1.94
CA ALA A 244 5.68 -18.33 2.79
C ALA A 244 5.35 -16.91 3.27
N ALA A 245 5.75 -16.61 4.50
CA ALA A 245 5.75 -15.28 5.09
C ALA A 245 7.15 -15.03 5.68
N LEU A 246 7.85 -14.01 5.17
CA LEU A 246 9.21 -13.68 5.56
C LEU A 246 9.18 -12.36 6.34
N PRO A 247 9.70 -12.31 7.58
CA PRO A 247 9.80 -11.05 8.32
C PRO A 247 10.78 -10.09 7.63
N LYS A 248 10.67 -8.80 7.94
CA LYS A 248 11.65 -7.81 7.47
C LYS A 248 13.09 -8.20 7.85
N PRO A 249 14.08 -8.03 6.95
CA PRO A 249 15.48 -8.30 7.26
C PRO A 249 16.04 -7.39 8.37
N ALA A 250 17.12 -7.84 9.03
CA ALA A 250 17.82 -7.02 10.01
C ALA A 250 18.35 -5.71 9.37
N GLY A 251 18.18 -4.59 10.06
CA GLY A 251 18.46 -3.25 9.52
C GLY A 251 17.31 -2.64 8.70
N PHE A 252 16.18 -3.35 8.58
CA PHE A 252 14.95 -2.88 7.92
C PHE A 252 13.74 -2.90 8.89
N PHE A 253 14.00 -2.84 10.19
CA PHE A 253 13.02 -2.58 11.26
C PHE A 253 13.79 -2.17 12.51
N ASP A 254 13.10 -1.54 13.46
CA ASP A 254 13.62 -1.30 14.81
C ASP A 254 13.40 -2.56 15.68
N PRO A 255 14.45 -3.21 16.23
CA PRO A 255 14.29 -4.36 17.10
C PRO A 255 13.56 -4.08 18.42
N GLU A 256 13.55 -2.84 18.90
CA GLU A 256 12.82 -2.42 20.10
C GLU A 256 11.39 -1.94 19.76
N ASN A 257 11.12 -1.63 18.48
CA ASN A 257 9.81 -1.27 17.95
C ASN A 257 9.49 -1.97 16.59
N PRO A 258 9.31 -3.30 16.57
CA PRO A 258 9.15 -4.04 15.31
C PRO A 258 7.83 -3.73 14.58
N ALA A 259 6.80 -3.28 15.30
CA ALA A 259 5.53 -2.85 14.73
C ALA A 259 5.52 -1.38 14.26
N CYS A 260 6.58 -0.60 14.52
CA CYS A 260 6.63 0.84 14.26
C CYS A 260 5.53 1.64 15.01
N LEU A 261 5.20 1.25 16.24
CA LEU A 261 4.30 1.96 17.16
C LEU A 261 4.76 3.42 17.38
N PRO A 262 3.82 4.35 17.63
CA PRO A 262 4.14 5.72 18.06
C PRO A 262 4.94 5.74 19.37
N LEU A 263 5.79 6.76 19.54
CA LEU A 263 6.67 6.88 20.72
C LEU A 263 5.87 6.94 22.04
N LYS A 264 4.71 7.63 22.06
CA LYS A 264 3.77 7.67 23.19
C LYS A 264 3.39 6.24 23.64
N GLN A 265 3.11 5.35 22.69
CA GLN A 265 2.67 3.98 22.98
C GLN A 265 3.82 3.09 23.44
N LEU A 266 5.02 3.20 22.82
CA LEU A 266 6.21 2.52 23.32
C LEU A 266 6.53 2.90 24.77
N MET A 267 6.39 4.19 25.12
CA MET A 267 6.62 4.67 26.47
C MET A 267 5.56 4.14 27.45
N ALA A 268 4.30 3.99 27.02
CA ALA A 268 3.24 3.36 27.81
C ALA A 268 3.50 1.85 28.03
N GLU A 269 3.82 1.09 26.99
CA GLU A 269 4.17 -0.34 27.09
C GLU A 269 5.42 -0.58 27.96
N ALA A 270 6.43 0.28 27.84
CA ALA A 270 7.66 0.20 28.62
C ALA A 270 7.48 0.58 30.10
N ALA A 271 6.50 1.41 30.43
CA ALA A 271 6.16 1.78 31.81
C ALA A 271 5.41 0.65 32.54
N GLY A 272 4.46 0.00 31.86
CA GLY A 272 3.65 -1.10 32.39
C GLY A 272 2.72 -0.71 33.56
N ASP A 273 1.94 -1.69 34.05
CA ASP A 273 0.91 -1.54 35.10
C ASP A 273 1.42 -1.02 36.48
N ASP A 274 2.74 -0.83 36.68
CA ASP A 274 3.36 -0.49 37.98
C ASP A 274 3.78 1.00 38.08
N ALA A 275 3.38 1.87 37.14
CA ALA A 275 3.81 3.28 37.07
C ALA A 275 3.21 4.22 38.14
N GLU A 276 2.47 3.74 39.14
CA GLU A 276 1.94 4.55 40.25
C GLU A 276 2.97 4.83 41.39
N ALA A 277 4.24 4.44 41.25
CA ALA A 277 5.18 4.37 42.37
C ALA A 277 6.66 4.77 42.10
N ALA A 278 6.93 5.75 41.23
CA ALA A 278 8.32 6.17 40.95
C ALA A 278 8.55 7.66 40.63
N ASP A 279 7.97 8.61 41.39
CA ASP A 279 8.31 10.04 41.21
C ASP A 279 8.55 10.82 42.53
N GLU A 280 9.58 10.43 43.27
CA GLU A 280 10.28 11.28 44.25
C GLU A 280 11.77 10.85 44.39
N ALA A 281 12.64 11.22 43.42
CA ALA A 281 14.04 11.64 43.62
C ALA A 281 14.92 11.60 42.35
N ASP A 282 15.12 12.75 41.69
CA ASP A 282 16.45 13.42 41.62
C ASP A 282 16.35 14.74 40.82
N ALA A 283 15.95 15.82 41.50
CA ALA A 283 15.90 17.17 40.92
C ALA A 283 16.92 18.10 41.61
N ASP A 284 18.22 17.90 41.38
CA ASP A 284 19.26 18.86 41.83
C ASP A 284 20.64 18.70 41.14
N ALA A 285 20.72 18.77 39.79
CA ALA A 285 22.02 18.66 39.09
C ALA A 285 22.20 19.33 37.70
N ALA A 286 21.52 20.44 37.35
CA ALA A 286 21.93 21.25 36.17
C ALA A 286 21.39 22.69 36.19
N ALA A 287 22.03 23.59 36.94
CA ALA A 287 21.70 25.03 36.90
C ALA A 287 22.96 25.92 37.02
N ASP A 288 23.75 26.03 35.94
CA ASP A 288 24.79 27.08 35.83
C ASP A 288 25.23 27.40 34.38
N ALA A 289 24.36 28.09 33.62
CA ALA A 289 24.64 28.98 32.47
C ALA A 289 23.28 29.47 31.91
N GLY A 290 23.06 30.70 31.46
CA GLY A 290 23.88 31.91 31.48
C GLY A 290 23.17 33.00 30.65
N ASP A 291 22.73 34.09 31.27
CA ASP A 291 21.90 35.14 30.64
C ASP A 291 22.71 36.04 29.68
N ALA A 292 22.38 36.04 28.38
CA ALA A 292 22.26 37.21 27.48
C ALA A 292 22.34 36.88 25.96
N ALA A 293 21.23 37.05 25.22
CA ALA A 293 21.17 37.71 23.90
C ALA A 293 19.73 37.78 23.34
N GLU A 294 19.30 38.96 22.86
CA GLU A 294 18.09 39.08 22.03
C GLU A 294 18.45 38.78 20.56
N GLY A 295 17.66 37.95 19.87
CA GLY A 295 17.58 37.97 18.40
C GLY A 295 17.51 36.62 17.70
N LYS A 296 16.36 36.39 17.04
CA LYS A 296 15.88 35.21 16.29
C LYS A 296 15.22 34.14 17.16
N GLU A 297 13.97 33.86 16.79
CA GLU A 297 13.32 32.58 17.00
C GLU A 297 14.06 31.57 16.10
N GLU A 298 14.55 30.48 16.71
CA GLU A 298 15.02 29.28 16.03
C GLU A 298 14.00 28.18 16.38
N ASP A 299 13.59 27.39 15.39
CA ASP A 299 12.57 26.35 15.57
C ASP A 299 13.13 25.14 16.35
N ASP A 300 12.83 25.07 17.65
CA ASP A 300 13.09 23.89 18.50
C ASP A 300 12.04 22.80 18.25
N ASP A 301 12.01 22.27 17.03
CA ASP A 301 11.04 21.28 16.54
C ASP A 301 11.60 19.84 16.63
N ASP A 302 11.97 19.43 17.85
CA ASP A 302 12.77 18.20 18.10
C ASP A 302 12.11 17.13 19.00
N ASP A 303 10.85 17.30 19.47
CA ASP A 303 10.23 16.38 20.46
C ASP A 303 8.95 15.62 20.02
N TYR A 304 8.50 15.75 18.77
CA TYR A 304 7.49 14.84 18.18
C TYR A 304 7.94 14.29 16.83
N ARG A 305 8.69 13.18 16.86
CA ARG A 305 8.96 12.37 15.67
C ARG A 305 8.57 10.90 15.89
N SER A 306 7.30 10.59 15.63
CA SER A 306 6.94 9.25 15.13
C SER A 306 7.89 8.92 13.96
N PRO A 307 8.52 7.74 13.88
CA PRO A 307 9.52 7.45 12.85
C PRO A 307 8.82 7.24 11.48
N PRO A 308 8.65 8.28 10.62
CA PRO A 308 7.60 8.25 9.61
C PRO A 308 8.02 7.30 8.50
N LEU A 309 7.29 6.20 8.37
CA LEU A 309 7.47 5.16 7.35
C LEU A 309 8.91 4.64 7.25
N SER A 310 9.75 4.81 8.29
CA SER A 310 11.22 4.75 8.13
C SER A 310 11.77 3.40 7.68
N PHE A 311 10.94 2.37 7.78
CA PHE A 311 11.18 0.99 7.40
C PHE A 311 10.01 0.38 6.60
N ALA A 312 9.12 1.19 6.03
CA ALA A 312 8.01 0.70 5.20
C ALA A 312 8.56 0.02 3.94
N ASN A 313 8.07 -1.19 3.63
CA ASN A 313 8.34 -1.85 2.36
C ASN A 313 7.50 -1.19 1.25
N THR A 314 8.04 -1.15 0.03
CA THR A 314 7.36 -0.53 -1.11
C THR A 314 7.26 -1.47 -2.31
N ASP A 315 7.24 -0.96 -3.54
CA ASP A 315 7.17 -1.77 -4.76
C ASP A 315 8.39 -2.70 -4.94
N MET A 316 8.23 -3.73 -5.77
CA MET A 316 9.25 -4.73 -6.05
C MET A 316 9.40 -5.04 -7.55
N ALA A 317 10.64 -5.29 -7.97
CA ALA A 317 11.00 -5.63 -9.36
C ALA A 317 11.59 -7.04 -9.46
N PHE A 318 11.46 -7.67 -10.62
CA PHE A 318 11.86 -9.06 -10.86
C PHE A 318 12.63 -9.20 -12.18
N ASP A 319 13.73 -9.97 -12.16
CA ASP A 319 14.43 -10.41 -13.37
C ASP A 319 14.84 -11.89 -13.24
N GLY A 320 14.16 -12.76 -13.99
CA GLY A 320 14.38 -14.20 -14.04
C GLY A 320 14.15 -14.90 -12.69
N ASN A 321 15.23 -15.04 -11.91
CA ASN A 321 15.20 -15.65 -10.57
C ASN A 321 15.52 -14.64 -9.45
N VAL A 322 15.58 -13.35 -9.76
CA VAL A 322 15.89 -12.27 -8.82
C VAL A 322 14.62 -11.51 -8.49
N LEU A 323 14.40 -11.23 -7.21
CA LEU A 323 13.40 -10.29 -6.70
C LEU A 323 14.15 -9.20 -5.93
N VAL A 324 13.87 -7.93 -6.24
CA VAL A 324 14.34 -6.78 -5.44
C VAL A 324 13.13 -6.08 -4.85
N ALA A 325 13.05 -6.04 -3.52
CA ALA A 325 11.97 -5.36 -2.79
C ALA A 325 12.47 -4.00 -2.30
N GLY A 326 11.75 -2.94 -2.69
CA GLY A 326 11.96 -1.57 -2.25
C GLY A 326 11.57 -1.35 -0.79
N ASN A 327 12.18 -0.34 -0.16
CA ASN A 327 11.88 0.08 1.19
C ASN A 327 12.36 1.51 1.43
N TYR A 328 11.70 2.24 2.32
CA TYR A 328 12.09 3.59 2.71
C TYR A 328 13.54 3.69 3.24
N HIS A 329 14.09 2.59 3.77
CA HIS A 329 15.46 2.48 4.28
C HIS A 329 16.49 1.99 3.23
N GLY A 330 16.07 1.61 2.02
CA GLY A 330 16.96 0.99 1.03
C GLY A 330 16.25 -0.06 0.17
N PHE A 331 16.88 -1.21 -0.04
CA PHE A 331 16.24 -2.36 -0.72
C PHE A 331 16.83 -3.70 -0.30
N ASN A 332 16.09 -4.78 -0.55
CA ASN A 332 16.49 -6.15 -0.24
C ASN A 332 16.45 -7.03 -1.50
N VAL A 333 17.48 -7.84 -1.72
CA VAL A 333 17.64 -8.68 -2.92
C VAL A 333 17.47 -10.14 -2.54
N TYR A 334 16.62 -10.88 -3.26
CA TYR A 334 16.28 -12.28 -3.00
C TYR A 334 16.44 -13.16 -4.25
N ASP A 335 16.81 -14.42 -4.03
CA ASP A 335 16.77 -15.50 -5.02
C ASP A 335 15.43 -16.25 -4.88
N ILE A 336 14.65 -16.31 -5.97
CA ILE A 336 13.33 -16.98 -6.03
C ILE A 336 13.35 -18.31 -6.81
N SER A 337 14.53 -18.80 -7.22
CA SER A 337 14.68 -20.02 -8.04
C SER A 337 14.17 -21.31 -7.38
N SER A 338 13.97 -21.32 -6.07
CA SER A 338 13.45 -22.45 -5.29
C SER A 338 11.95 -22.69 -5.47
N LYS A 339 11.20 -21.70 -5.98
CA LYS A 339 9.73 -21.63 -6.04
C LYS A 339 9.05 -21.93 -4.70
N GLY A 340 8.94 -20.89 -3.86
CA GLY A 340 8.40 -20.97 -2.51
C GLY A 340 8.88 -19.78 -1.69
N ALA A 341 9.51 -20.04 -0.54
CA ALA A 341 10.16 -19.02 0.26
C ALA A 341 11.41 -18.45 -0.46
N PRO A 342 11.49 -17.13 -0.72
CA PRO A 342 12.66 -16.49 -1.32
C PRO A 342 13.90 -16.58 -0.40
N GLU A 343 15.10 -16.74 -0.97
CA GLU A 343 16.35 -16.73 -0.21
C GLU A 343 17.00 -15.34 -0.26
N LEU A 344 17.04 -14.63 0.87
CA LEU A 344 17.65 -13.30 0.98
C LEU A 344 19.16 -13.35 0.66
N MET A 345 19.58 -12.61 -0.36
CA MET A 345 20.96 -12.55 -0.87
C MET A 345 21.76 -11.39 -0.27
N SER A 346 21.16 -10.20 -0.19
CA SER A 346 21.76 -8.99 0.38
C SER A 346 20.70 -7.99 0.82
N SER A 347 21.09 -7.11 1.74
CA SER A 347 20.27 -6.04 2.30
C SER A 347 21.05 -4.73 2.15
N VAL A 348 20.54 -3.78 1.36
CA VAL A 348 21.24 -2.55 0.98
C VAL A 348 20.62 -1.36 1.69
N VAL A 349 21.23 -0.95 2.78
CA VAL A 349 20.84 0.20 3.61
C VAL A 349 21.29 1.50 2.92
N CYS A 350 20.31 2.21 2.37
CA CYS A 350 20.46 3.47 1.66
C CYS A 350 19.21 4.35 1.94
N PRO A 351 19.09 4.95 3.15
CA PRO A 351 17.87 5.68 3.52
C PRO A 351 17.51 6.75 2.49
N GLY A 352 16.22 6.78 2.13
CA GLY A 352 15.73 7.55 0.99
C GLY A 352 14.26 7.94 1.06
N GLY A 353 13.42 7.11 1.70
CA GLY A 353 11.97 7.23 1.55
C GLY A 353 11.48 6.84 0.17
N GLN A 354 10.24 6.36 0.09
CA GLN A 354 9.73 5.60 -1.06
C GLN A 354 10.64 4.39 -1.30
N GLY A 355 11.54 4.47 -2.28
CA GLY A 355 12.47 3.37 -2.56
C GLY A 355 11.91 2.34 -3.52
N ASP A 356 10.89 2.68 -4.30
CA ASP A 356 10.41 1.89 -5.44
C ASP A 356 11.54 1.65 -6.43
N VAL A 357 11.51 0.49 -7.08
CA VAL A 357 12.64 -0.06 -7.84
C VAL A 357 12.26 -0.54 -9.24
N SER A 358 13.17 -0.35 -10.19
CA SER A 358 13.13 -1.00 -11.51
C SER A 358 14.49 -1.60 -11.87
N ILE A 359 14.48 -2.78 -12.50
CA ILE A 359 15.66 -3.49 -13.03
C ILE A 359 15.75 -3.28 -14.54
N VAL A 360 16.95 -2.96 -15.05
CA VAL A 360 17.27 -2.89 -16.48
C VAL A 360 18.66 -3.49 -16.72
N GLY A 361 18.71 -4.80 -16.94
CA GLY A 361 19.96 -5.56 -17.05
C GLY A 361 20.77 -5.50 -15.75
N ASP A 362 22.05 -5.16 -15.83
CA ASP A 362 22.94 -5.04 -14.65
C ASP A 362 22.68 -3.77 -13.80
N LEU A 363 21.64 -2.98 -14.09
CA LEU A 363 21.29 -1.75 -13.37
C LEU A 363 19.97 -1.86 -12.61
N LEU A 364 19.98 -1.31 -11.39
CA LEU A 364 18.79 -1.05 -10.57
C LEU A 364 18.58 0.46 -10.44
N ILE A 365 17.36 0.92 -10.69
CA ILE A 365 16.90 2.29 -10.55
C ILE A 365 16.05 2.34 -9.28
N MET A 366 16.21 3.38 -8.44
CA MET A 366 15.50 3.52 -7.16
C MET A 366 15.01 4.95 -6.94
N SER A 367 13.74 5.12 -6.59
CA SER A 367 13.13 6.39 -6.19
C SER A 367 13.62 6.86 -4.81
N VAL A 368 13.74 8.19 -4.61
CA VAL A 368 14.11 8.82 -3.34
C VAL A 368 13.39 10.15 -3.16
N GLU A 369 12.66 10.29 -2.05
CA GLU A 369 11.79 11.45 -1.81
C GLU A 369 11.88 12.07 -0.40
N GLN A 370 12.37 11.37 0.62
CA GLN A 370 12.48 11.95 1.96
C GLN A 370 13.59 12.99 2.03
N THR A 371 13.26 14.15 2.59
CA THR A 371 14.17 15.29 2.75
C THR A 371 15.44 14.93 3.53
N ARG A 372 15.41 14.00 4.48
CA ARG A 372 16.62 13.56 5.21
C ARG A 372 17.63 12.76 4.36
N ALA A 373 17.28 12.36 3.14
CA ALA A 373 18.11 11.48 2.32
C ALA A 373 19.41 12.16 1.87
N ARG A 374 20.50 11.39 1.82
CA ARG A 374 21.83 11.84 1.41
C ARG A 374 22.29 11.16 0.12
N LEU A 375 23.16 11.83 -0.63
CA LEU A 375 23.78 11.27 -1.84
C LEU A 375 24.78 10.14 -1.53
N ASP A 376 25.37 10.15 -0.33
CA ASP A 376 26.35 9.18 0.18
C ASP A 376 25.72 8.02 0.98
N CYS A 377 24.39 7.96 1.06
CA CYS A 377 23.62 7.01 1.89
C CYS A 377 24.01 7.00 3.39
N GLY A 378 24.54 8.11 3.92
CA GLY A 378 24.78 8.25 5.36
C GLY A 378 23.47 8.18 6.18
N LEU A 379 23.53 7.51 7.33
CA LEU A 379 22.38 7.32 8.23
C LEU A 379 22.06 8.55 9.06
N GLN A 380 23.02 9.47 9.20
CA GLN A 380 22.91 10.71 9.99
C GLN A 380 21.94 11.76 9.40
N GLY A 381 21.39 11.51 8.22
CA GLY A 381 20.44 12.41 7.55
C GLY A 381 21.00 13.78 7.15
N THR A 382 20.10 14.74 7.00
CA THR A 382 20.38 16.17 6.74
C THR A 382 19.42 17.03 7.56
N ILE A 383 19.88 18.20 8.00
CA ILE A 383 19.18 19.11 8.92
C ILE A 383 18.97 20.48 8.26
N GLY A 384 17.89 21.18 8.60
CA GLY A 384 17.47 22.46 8.03
C GLY A 384 16.83 22.34 6.65
N ASP A 385 16.30 23.45 6.12
CA ASP A 385 15.56 23.48 4.84
C ASP A 385 16.48 23.39 3.61
N VAL A 386 17.64 24.05 3.67
CA VAL A 386 18.63 24.08 2.59
C VAL A 386 19.86 23.28 2.99
N SER A 387 20.13 22.16 2.32
CA SER A 387 21.33 21.34 2.55
C SER A 387 22.00 20.87 1.28
N GLY A 388 23.28 21.23 1.13
CA GLY A 388 24.15 20.74 0.04
C GLY A 388 24.52 19.26 0.12
N GLU A 389 24.13 18.55 1.18
CA GLU A 389 24.27 17.09 1.30
C GLU A 389 22.97 16.33 0.93
N ARG A 390 21.84 17.04 0.80
CA ARG A 390 20.53 16.45 0.54
C ARG A 390 20.46 15.84 -0.86
N PHE A 391 19.84 14.67 -0.96
CA PHE A 391 19.52 14.02 -2.23
C PHE A 391 18.03 13.75 -2.36
N LEU A 392 17.42 14.26 -3.43
CA LEU A 392 16.03 14.03 -3.81
C LEU A 392 16.00 13.73 -5.32
N GLY A 393 15.41 12.61 -5.73
CA GLY A 393 15.41 12.16 -7.13
C GLY A 393 15.77 10.68 -7.28
N VAL A 394 16.39 10.29 -8.39
CA VAL A 394 16.59 8.89 -8.76
C VAL A 394 18.02 8.41 -8.47
N ARG A 395 18.19 7.33 -7.71
CA ARG A 395 19.48 6.62 -7.55
C ARG A 395 19.63 5.50 -8.58
N ILE A 396 20.88 5.21 -8.96
CA ILE A 396 21.22 4.16 -9.92
C ILE A 396 22.32 3.28 -9.33
N PHE A 397 22.07 1.98 -9.23
CA PHE A 397 22.98 0.97 -8.70
C PHE A 397 23.39 -0.03 -9.78
N ASP A 398 24.64 -0.45 -9.72
CA ASP A 398 25.20 -1.60 -10.43
C ASP A 398 24.93 -2.85 -9.56
N ILE A 399 24.17 -3.79 -10.11
CA ILE A 399 23.72 -5.03 -9.46
C ILE A 399 24.32 -6.29 -10.11
N SER A 400 25.34 -6.14 -10.96
CA SER A 400 26.05 -7.26 -11.58
C SER A 400 26.67 -8.25 -10.56
N ASP A 401 26.92 -7.80 -9.33
CA ASP A 401 27.03 -8.64 -8.13
C ASP A 401 25.85 -8.35 -7.19
N LEU A 402 24.79 -9.17 -7.29
CA LEU A 402 23.59 -9.13 -6.44
C LEU A 402 23.88 -9.21 -4.93
N ARG A 403 25.08 -9.66 -4.54
CA ARG A 403 25.51 -9.70 -3.13
C ARG A 403 26.33 -8.49 -2.71
N ARG A 404 26.74 -7.64 -3.64
CA ARG A 404 27.43 -6.36 -3.39
C ARG A 404 26.97 -5.23 -4.33
N PRO A 405 25.69 -4.84 -4.34
CA PRO A 405 25.24 -3.67 -5.09
C PRO A 405 26.03 -2.40 -4.75
N ARG A 406 26.24 -1.57 -5.77
CA ARG A 406 27.05 -0.35 -5.67
C ARG A 406 26.37 0.81 -6.38
N GLN A 407 26.23 1.96 -5.72
CA GLN A 407 25.70 3.16 -6.35
C GLN A 407 26.68 3.66 -7.42
N VAL A 408 26.22 3.79 -8.66
CA VAL A 408 27.03 4.22 -9.81
C VAL A 408 26.56 5.52 -10.45
N GLY A 409 25.30 5.91 -10.22
CA GLY A 409 24.75 7.18 -10.68
C GLY A 409 23.66 7.70 -9.76
N ALA A 410 23.30 8.96 -9.93
CA ALA A 410 22.18 9.59 -9.25
C ALA A 410 21.74 10.86 -10.02
N VAL A 411 20.45 11.15 -10.04
CA VAL A 411 19.87 12.34 -10.68
C VAL A 411 19.07 13.10 -9.62
N GLN A 412 19.49 14.32 -9.31
CA GLN A 412 18.73 15.24 -8.46
C GLN A 412 17.57 15.84 -9.26
N THR A 413 16.41 15.99 -8.63
CA THR A 413 15.21 16.61 -9.22
C THR A 413 14.68 17.72 -8.29
N CYS A 414 13.78 18.57 -8.83
CA CYS A 414 13.20 19.67 -8.07
C CYS A 414 12.09 19.27 -7.09
N ARG A 415 11.51 18.07 -7.26
CA ARG A 415 10.37 17.54 -6.48
C ARG A 415 10.60 16.12 -5.94
N GLY A 416 11.85 15.66 -5.93
CA GLY A 416 12.19 14.27 -5.60
C GLY A 416 11.77 13.26 -6.67
N SER A 417 11.82 11.99 -6.27
CA SER A 417 11.30 10.86 -7.04
C SER A 417 10.44 10.05 -6.10
N HIS A 418 9.14 10.03 -6.38
CA HIS A 418 8.17 9.20 -5.70
C HIS A 418 8.12 7.84 -6.40
N THR A 419 7.57 7.80 -7.61
CA THR A 419 7.70 6.68 -8.54
C THR A 419 8.55 7.05 -9.76
N HIS A 420 8.97 6.02 -10.50
CA HIS A 420 9.65 6.19 -11.78
C HIS A 420 9.24 5.06 -12.73
N SER A 421 9.31 5.32 -14.04
CA SER A 421 8.78 4.39 -15.05
C SER A 421 9.77 4.24 -16.20
N VAL A 422 10.24 3.02 -16.44
CA VAL A 422 11.19 2.72 -17.53
C VAL A 422 10.46 2.71 -18.88
N VAL A 423 10.57 3.80 -19.64
CA VAL A 423 9.82 4.01 -20.89
C VAL A 423 10.42 3.23 -22.05
N SER A 424 11.75 3.23 -22.15
CA SER A 424 12.49 2.49 -23.18
C SER A 424 13.94 2.26 -22.78
N SER A 425 14.56 1.20 -23.29
CA SER A 425 15.96 0.87 -23.07
C SER A 425 16.57 0.25 -24.33
N ASP A 426 17.81 0.63 -24.66
CA ASP A 426 18.63 0.05 -25.72
C ASP A 426 20.09 -0.14 -25.24
N ASP A 427 20.97 -0.62 -26.13
CA ASP A 427 22.39 -0.87 -25.82
C ASP A 427 23.18 0.42 -25.46
N GLU A 428 22.65 1.61 -25.76
CA GLU A 428 23.30 2.91 -25.51
C GLU A 428 22.73 3.60 -24.26
N ARG A 429 21.41 3.58 -24.05
CA ARG A 429 20.73 4.35 -23.00
C ARG A 429 19.38 3.78 -22.55
N ILE A 430 18.95 4.23 -21.36
CA ILE A 430 17.64 4.00 -20.77
C ILE A 430 16.93 5.36 -20.64
N ILE A 431 15.65 5.41 -20.97
CA ILE A 431 14.77 6.58 -20.78
C ILE A 431 13.77 6.26 -19.67
N VAL A 432 13.68 7.15 -18.69
CA VAL A 432 12.86 7.02 -17.49
C VAL A 432 11.97 8.26 -17.34
N TYR A 433 10.69 8.08 -17.05
CA TYR A 433 9.85 9.16 -16.53
C TYR A 433 9.93 9.17 -15.00
N ASN A 434 10.03 10.36 -14.43
CA ASN A 434 10.07 10.58 -12.98
C ASN A 434 8.84 11.36 -12.51
N SER A 435 8.11 10.78 -11.56
CA SER A 435 7.07 11.44 -10.79
C SER A 435 7.66 11.92 -9.46
N GLY A 436 7.46 13.18 -9.08
CA GLY A 436 7.88 13.69 -7.77
C GLY A 436 6.76 14.53 -7.17
N LEU A 437 6.37 14.24 -5.93
CA LEU A 437 5.20 14.87 -5.30
C LEU A 437 5.59 16.04 -4.40
N ARG A 438 6.84 16.06 -3.89
CA ARG A 438 7.33 17.13 -2.99
C ARG A 438 7.09 18.53 -3.55
N ASP A 439 6.99 19.48 -2.64
CA ASP A 439 7.10 20.91 -2.93
C ASP A 439 8.38 21.21 -3.72
N VAL A 440 8.33 22.26 -4.54
CA VAL A 440 9.47 22.69 -5.34
C VAL A 440 10.56 23.22 -4.43
N ARG A 441 11.75 22.61 -4.48
CA ARG A 441 12.92 23.01 -3.68
C ARG A 441 13.31 24.48 -3.91
N ASP A 442 13.80 25.14 -2.86
CA ASP A 442 14.37 26.48 -2.95
C ASP A 442 15.47 26.61 -4.01
N GLU A 443 15.51 27.74 -4.74
CA GLU A 443 16.60 28.06 -5.67
C GLU A 443 17.97 28.17 -4.96
N GLU A 444 17.99 28.43 -3.64
CA GLU A 444 19.22 28.40 -2.83
C GLU A 444 19.75 26.97 -2.61
N GLU A 445 18.87 25.96 -2.58
CA GLU A 445 19.25 24.55 -2.47
C GLU A 445 19.54 23.94 -3.85
N MET A 446 18.67 24.18 -4.83
CA MET A 446 18.81 23.65 -6.19
C MET A 446 18.41 24.70 -7.23
N ALA A 447 19.42 25.38 -7.77
CA ALA A 447 19.24 26.42 -8.78
C ALA A 447 18.46 25.93 -10.00
N GLY A 448 17.37 26.62 -10.33
CA GLY A 448 16.45 26.27 -11.42
C GLY A 448 15.11 25.67 -10.97
N CYS A 449 14.95 25.33 -9.70
CA CYS A 449 13.68 24.93 -9.11
C CYS A 449 12.87 26.18 -8.75
N ILE A 450 11.80 26.47 -9.50
CA ILE A 450 11.07 27.74 -9.44
C ILE A 450 9.61 27.51 -9.03
N ASP A 451 9.18 28.19 -7.97
CA ASP A 451 7.80 28.09 -7.45
C ASP A 451 6.98 29.40 -7.54
N GLU A 452 7.62 30.58 -7.46
CA GLU A 452 6.99 31.91 -7.19
C GLU A 452 5.86 32.36 -8.16
N SER A 453 5.50 31.56 -9.16
CA SER A 453 4.39 31.82 -10.07
C SER A 453 3.79 30.53 -10.67
N ARG A 454 3.17 29.68 -9.82
CA ARG A 454 2.41 28.46 -10.18
C ARG A 454 1.57 28.57 -11.47
N TYR A 455 1.05 29.76 -11.79
CA TYR A 455 0.22 30.03 -12.98
C TYR A 455 0.78 31.05 -13.97
N GLY A 456 2.02 31.52 -13.81
CA GLY A 456 2.54 32.66 -14.57
C GLY A 456 4.03 32.60 -14.96
N ASP A 457 4.82 31.67 -14.42
CA ASP A 457 6.17 31.39 -14.90
C ASP A 457 6.22 30.01 -15.54
N GLU A 458 6.42 29.98 -16.85
CA GLU A 458 6.53 28.75 -17.63
C GLU A 458 7.71 27.87 -17.19
N ARG A 459 8.61 28.34 -16.31
CA ARG A 459 9.76 27.58 -15.80
C ARG A 459 9.50 26.80 -14.52
N THR A 460 8.28 26.82 -13.97
CA THR A 460 7.95 26.04 -12.77
C THR A 460 8.18 24.54 -12.98
N ALA A 461 8.57 23.85 -11.90
CA ALA A 461 8.71 22.39 -11.86
C ALA A 461 7.37 21.66 -11.65
N LEU A 462 6.30 22.38 -11.35
CA LEU A 462 4.92 21.88 -11.33
C LEU A 462 4.41 21.66 -12.76
N PHE A 463 3.33 20.88 -12.93
CA PHE A 463 2.67 20.64 -14.21
C PHE A 463 3.58 20.00 -15.28
N ARG A 464 4.54 19.16 -14.87
CA ARG A 464 5.55 18.54 -15.72
C ARG A 464 5.83 17.08 -15.33
N ILE A 465 6.35 16.31 -16.28
CA ILE A 465 7.03 15.03 -16.03
C ILE A 465 8.50 15.24 -16.32
N ASP A 466 9.40 14.83 -15.43
CA ASP A 466 10.85 14.84 -15.71
C ASP A 466 11.23 13.62 -16.56
N VAL A 467 11.84 13.84 -17.72
CA VAL A 467 12.39 12.77 -18.57
C VAL A 467 13.88 12.66 -18.28
N ILE A 468 14.32 11.49 -17.82
CA ILE A 468 15.70 11.19 -17.45
C ILE A 468 16.32 10.25 -18.49
N GLU A 469 17.54 10.57 -18.93
CA GLU A 469 18.38 9.71 -19.76
C GLU A 469 19.51 9.13 -18.90
N ILE A 470 19.63 7.80 -18.88
CA ILE A 470 20.71 7.05 -18.21
C ILE A 470 21.55 6.34 -19.29
N PRO A 471 22.76 6.82 -19.61
CA PRO A 471 23.64 6.11 -20.53
C PRO A 471 24.16 4.79 -19.93
N VAL A 472 23.91 3.66 -20.60
CA VAL A 472 24.23 2.32 -20.06
C VAL A 472 25.73 2.14 -19.80
N ALA A 473 26.57 2.73 -20.67
CA ALA A 473 28.02 2.67 -20.55
C ALA A 473 28.64 3.66 -19.53
N ASP A 474 27.87 4.67 -19.08
CA ASP A 474 28.30 5.65 -18.07
C ASP A 474 27.10 6.16 -17.25
N PRO A 475 26.52 5.34 -16.35
CA PRO A 475 25.34 5.73 -15.57
C PRO A 475 25.57 6.92 -14.63
N ALA A 476 26.84 7.24 -14.32
CA ALA A 476 27.21 8.44 -13.56
C ALA A 476 26.93 9.75 -14.32
N SER A 477 26.73 9.68 -15.63
CA SER A 477 26.38 10.81 -16.50
C SER A 477 24.87 11.00 -16.71
N ALA A 478 24.05 10.21 -16.00
CA ALA A 478 22.60 10.31 -16.04
C ALA A 478 22.10 11.71 -15.65
N ARG A 479 21.01 12.15 -16.29
CA ARG A 479 20.49 13.52 -16.13
C ARG A 479 19.07 13.65 -16.67
N ILE A 480 18.35 14.66 -16.17
CA ILE A 480 17.14 15.17 -16.83
C ILE A 480 17.54 15.69 -18.23
N VAL A 481 16.77 15.29 -19.24
CA VAL A 481 16.97 15.64 -20.65
C VAL A 481 15.88 16.56 -21.19
N ASP A 482 14.66 16.43 -20.68
CA ASP A 482 13.52 17.31 -20.93
C ASP A 482 12.54 17.24 -19.73
N SER A 483 11.66 18.22 -19.61
CA SER A 483 10.61 18.26 -18.58
C SER A 483 9.28 18.73 -19.21
N PRO A 484 8.65 17.94 -20.10
CA PRO A 484 7.45 18.33 -20.86
C PRO A 484 6.25 18.70 -19.98
N ALA A 485 5.55 19.78 -20.36
CA ALA A 485 4.36 20.29 -19.69
C ALA A 485 3.08 19.54 -20.13
N VAL A 486 2.95 18.26 -19.74
CA VAL A 486 1.85 17.39 -20.21
C VAL A 486 0.46 17.75 -19.66
N PHE A 487 0.41 18.55 -18.60
CA PHE A 487 -0.81 19.02 -17.94
C PHE A 487 -1.38 20.29 -18.59
N ALA A 488 -0.61 20.93 -19.47
CA ALA A 488 -1.00 22.20 -20.09
C ALA A 488 -2.26 22.08 -20.96
N ASP A 489 -3.04 23.16 -21.03
CA ASP A 489 -4.18 23.27 -21.94
C ASP A 489 -3.65 23.29 -23.39
N PRO A 490 -4.07 22.35 -24.26
CA PRO A 490 -3.53 22.22 -25.60
C PRO A 490 -3.95 23.35 -26.56
N GLU A 491 -4.98 24.14 -26.25
CA GLU A 491 -5.43 25.29 -27.04
C GLU A 491 -4.91 26.63 -26.48
N ALA A 492 -4.95 26.80 -25.16
CA ALA A 492 -4.60 28.04 -24.47
C ALA A 492 -3.10 28.12 -24.08
N GLY A 493 -2.44 26.98 -23.88
CA GLY A 493 -1.04 26.90 -23.43
C GLY A 493 -0.84 27.14 -21.93
N THR A 494 -1.91 27.30 -21.15
CA THR A 494 -1.86 27.45 -19.69
C THR A 494 -1.33 26.16 -19.05
N LEU A 495 -0.29 26.22 -18.21
CA LEU A 495 0.31 25.02 -17.59
C LEU A 495 -0.67 24.22 -16.72
N ALA A 496 -1.45 24.90 -15.87
CA ALA A 496 -2.58 24.33 -15.15
C ALA A 496 -3.79 24.23 -16.09
N GLY A 497 -3.77 23.25 -17.00
CA GLY A 497 -4.81 23.02 -18.01
C GLY A 497 -5.76 21.87 -17.69
N LEU A 498 -5.79 21.44 -16.43
CA LEU A 498 -6.51 20.27 -15.91
C LEU A 498 -7.27 20.66 -14.64
N TRP A 499 -7.70 19.71 -13.81
CA TRP A 499 -8.51 20.00 -12.63
C TRP A 499 -7.75 20.86 -11.60
N MET A 500 -8.41 21.92 -11.13
CA MET A 500 -7.84 22.96 -10.25
C MET A 500 -7.95 22.63 -8.74
N GLY A 501 -8.50 21.46 -8.39
CA GLY A 501 -8.81 21.07 -7.03
C GLY A 501 -10.14 21.63 -6.50
N GLY A 502 -10.65 21.02 -5.43
CA GLY A 502 -11.81 21.46 -4.67
C GLY A 502 -13.02 20.52 -4.70
N ASP A 503 -14.14 21.04 -4.19
CA ASP A 503 -15.43 20.35 -4.03
C ASP A 503 -16.12 20.03 -5.38
N HIS A 504 -16.54 18.78 -5.56
CA HIS A 504 -17.33 18.33 -6.70
C HIS A 504 -18.86 18.46 -6.49
N GLY A 505 -19.31 18.82 -5.28
CA GLY A 505 -20.70 19.04 -4.86
C GLY A 505 -21.13 18.20 -3.65
N GLU A 506 -22.35 18.43 -3.18
CA GLU A 506 -22.99 17.63 -2.12
C GLU A 506 -22.90 16.12 -2.44
N ASP A 507 -22.55 15.30 -1.44
CA ASP A 507 -22.31 13.85 -1.52
C ASP A 507 -21.11 13.40 -2.40
N THR A 508 -20.13 14.27 -2.67
CA THR A 508 -18.91 13.94 -3.43
C THR A 508 -17.62 14.17 -2.62
N GLN A 509 -16.48 13.74 -3.17
CA GLN A 509 -15.16 13.94 -2.55
C GLN A 509 -14.54 15.30 -2.94
N GLU A 510 -13.81 15.93 -2.02
CA GLU A 510 -12.87 17.01 -2.37
C GLU A 510 -11.61 16.41 -3.01
N THR A 511 -11.19 16.94 -4.16
CA THR A 511 -10.06 16.44 -4.94
C THR A 511 -8.92 17.43 -5.04
N ASN A 512 -7.72 16.92 -5.28
CA ASN A 512 -6.49 17.72 -5.35
C ASN A 512 -6.34 18.44 -6.71
N GLU A 513 -5.59 19.54 -6.74
CA GLU A 513 -5.15 20.17 -7.99
C GLU A 513 -4.25 19.20 -8.77
N THR A 514 -4.42 19.15 -10.10
CA THR A 514 -3.65 18.24 -10.97
C THR A 514 -2.37 18.90 -11.47
N ASP A 515 -1.31 18.84 -10.66
CA ASP A 515 0.00 19.41 -10.96
C ASP A 515 1.18 18.40 -10.95
N HIS A 516 0.90 17.13 -10.66
CA HIS A 516 1.79 15.98 -10.87
C HIS A 516 1.01 14.70 -11.16
N CYS A 517 1.72 13.68 -11.61
CA CYS A 517 1.24 12.30 -11.56
C CYS A 517 1.88 11.59 -10.36
N HIS A 518 1.11 10.72 -9.70
CA HIS A 518 1.63 9.79 -8.71
C HIS A 518 2.35 8.66 -9.44
N ASP A 519 1.59 7.84 -10.18
CA ASP A 519 2.10 6.78 -11.03
C ASP A 519 1.91 7.07 -12.52
N ILE A 520 2.84 6.61 -13.36
CA ILE A 520 2.74 6.67 -14.82
C ILE A 520 3.03 5.28 -15.42
N THR A 521 2.00 4.44 -15.53
CA THR A 521 2.18 3.11 -16.11
C THR A 521 2.36 3.19 -17.62
N VAL A 522 3.52 2.73 -18.13
CA VAL A 522 3.85 2.72 -19.55
C VAL A 522 3.51 1.39 -20.21
N PHE A 523 3.03 1.44 -21.46
CA PHE A 523 2.84 0.27 -22.32
C PHE A 523 3.61 0.46 -23.65
N PRO A 524 4.95 0.33 -23.65
CA PRO A 524 5.79 0.83 -24.74
C PRO A 524 5.48 0.23 -26.11
N SER A 525 5.12 -1.06 -26.15
CA SER A 525 4.75 -1.77 -27.40
C SER A 525 3.49 -1.23 -28.11
N LYS A 526 2.69 -0.43 -27.41
CA LYS A 526 1.49 0.25 -27.92
C LYS A 526 1.69 1.75 -28.12
N ASN A 527 2.83 2.29 -27.65
CA ASN A 527 3.13 3.71 -27.57
C ASN A 527 2.14 4.51 -26.71
N ILE A 528 1.56 3.90 -25.66
CA ILE A 528 0.68 4.58 -24.71
C ILE A 528 1.22 4.49 -23.28
N ALA A 529 0.82 5.43 -22.42
CA ALA A 529 0.97 5.35 -20.98
C ALA A 529 -0.30 5.87 -20.29
N ALA A 530 -0.56 5.46 -19.06
CA ALA A 530 -1.65 5.97 -18.23
C ALA A 530 -1.06 6.59 -16.96
N GLY A 531 -1.35 7.87 -16.74
CA GLY A 531 -1.00 8.57 -15.51
C GLY A 531 -2.17 8.59 -14.55
N ALA A 532 -1.95 8.13 -13.32
CA ALA A 532 -2.81 8.44 -12.19
C ALA A 532 -2.26 9.74 -11.60
N CYS A 533 -2.99 10.84 -11.74
CA CYS A 533 -2.50 12.18 -11.47
C CYS A 533 -3.44 12.92 -10.53
N SER A 534 -2.92 13.81 -9.67
CA SER A 534 -3.54 14.14 -8.37
C SER A 534 -5.04 14.48 -8.37
N GLY A 535 -5.61 15.04 -9.45
CA GLY A 535 -7.05 15.16 -9.69
C GLY A 535 -7.59 14.60 -11.03
N ASN A 536 -6.78 13.87 -11.80
CA ASN A 536 -7.13 13.34 -13.13
C ASN A 536 -6.52 11.96 -13.42
N GLY A 537 -7.30 11.07 -14.02
CA GLY A 537 -6.78 9.95 -14.81
C GLY A 537 -6.44 10.42 -16.21
N ILE A 538 -5.23 10.14 -16.71
CA ILE A 538 -4.73 10.69 -17.98
C ILE A 538 -4.20 9.58 -18.89
N LEU A 539 -4.55 9.62 -20.18
CA LEU A 539 -3.97 8.76 -21.22
C LEU A 539 -2.94 9.55 -22.04
N PHE A 540 -1.74 9.02 -22.20
CA PHE A 540 -0.62 9.65 -22.92
C PHE A 540 -0.19 8.87 -24.18
N ASP A 541 0.23 9.59 -25.21
CA ASP A 541 1.02 9.11 -26.36
C ASP A 541 2.50 9.21 -25.99
N ILE A 542 3.20 8.08 -26.05
CA ILE A 542 4.64 7.96 -25.77
C ILE A 542 5.42 7.46 -27.00
N SER A 543 4.87 7.64 -28.22
CA SER A 543 5.54 7.29 -29.48
C SER A 543 6.83 8.07 -29.74
N ASP A 544 6.98 9.21 -29.06
CA ASP A 544 8.26 9.86 -28.78
C ASP A 544 8.51 9.83 -27.26
N PRO A 545 9.31 8.87 -26.75
CA PRO A 545 9.62 8.76 -25.32
C PRO A 545 10.33 9.97 -24.70
N MET A 546 10.77 10.93 -25.51
CA MET A 546 11.36 12.19 -25.03
C MET A 546 10.31 13.28 -24.82
N ASN A 547 9.17 13.18 -25.48
CA ASN A 547 8.12 14.20 -25.49
C ASN A 547 6.73 13.51 -25.45
N PRO A 548 6.34 12.93 -24.30
CA PRO A 548 4.96 12.46 -24.07
C PRO A 548 3.92 13.55 -24.32
N LYS A 549 2.72 13.15 -24.73
CA LYS A 549 1.59 14.07 -24.99
C LYS A 549 0.30 13.49 -24.46
N ARG A 550 -0.57 14.34 -23.91
CA ARG A 550 -1.93 13.96 -23.52
C ARG A 550 -2.75 13.56 -24.76
N ILE A 551 -3.42 12.42 -24.70
CA ILE A 551 -4.42 11.95 -25.67
C ILE A 551 -5.81 12.30 -25.14
N ASP A 552 -6.07 11.98 -23.87
CA ASP A 552 -7.37 12.10 -23.22
C ASP A 552 -7.20 12.23 -21.69
N GLU A 553 -8.23 12.75 -21.02
CA GLU A 553 -8.27 12.93 -19.57
C GLU A 553 -9.68 12.69 -19.00
N VAL A 554 -9.74 12.17 -17.77
CA VAL A 554 -10.97 11.96 -17.01
C VAL A 554 -10.84 12.53 -15.59
N VAL A 555 -11.97 12.94 -15.03
CA VAL A 555 -12.16 13.32 -13.62
C VAL A 555 -13.30 12.46 -13.09
N ASP A 556 -13.22 12.07 -11.82
CA ASP A 556 -14.23 11.29 -11.13
C ASP A 556 -14.53 11.96 -9.78
N SER A 557 -15.80 12.33 -9.56
CA SER A 557 -16.25 12.94 -8.30
C SER A 557 -16.27 11.97 -7.12
N SER A 558 -16.04 10.69 -7.40
CA SER A 558 -15.99 9.60 -6.41
C SER A 558 -14.56 9.30 -5.96
N PHE A 559 -13.55 9.92 -6.57
CA PHE A 559 -12.13 9.81 -6.19
C PHE A 559 -11.73 10.99 -5.29
N ALA A 560 -10.75 10.80 -4.41
CA ALA A 560 -10.04 11.88 -3.71
C ALA A 560 -8.65 12.12 -4.32
N TYR A 561 -7.96 11.04 -4.69
CA TYR A 561 -6.58 11.10 -5.16
C TYR A 561 -6.26 9.91 -6.09
N TRP A 562 -5.98 10.20 -7.36
CA TRP A 562 -5.64 9.17 -8.34
C TRP A 562 -4.23 8.67 -8.08
N HIS A 563 -4.12 7.43 -7.64
CA HIS A 563 -2.89 6.87 -7.09
C HIS A 563 -2.13 6.02 -8.11
N SER A 564 -2.74 4.94 -8.60
CA SER A 564 -2.10 4.05 -9.58
C SER A 564 -2.96 3.77 -10.81
N ALA A 565 -2.31 3.35 -11.89
CA ALA A 565 -2.94 2.99 -13.16
C ALA A 565 -2.39 1.64 -13.65
N THR A 566 -3.24 0.70 -14.06
CA THR A 566 -2.80 -0.59 -14.65
C THR A 566 -3.60 -0.95 -15.88
N PHE A 567 -2.93 -1.20 -17.00
CA PHE A 567 -3.57 -1.70 -18.22
C PHE A 567 -3.89 -3.20 -18.12
N ASN A 568 -4.93 -3.64 -18.84
CA ASN A 568 -5.08 -5.05 -19.18
C ASN A 568 -3.99 -5.52 -20.17
N ASN A 569 -3.81 -6.83 -20.32
CA ASN A 569 -2.76 -7.42 -21.16
C ASN A 569 -2.82 -7.01 -22.66
N ASP A 570 -4.01 -6.65 -23.16
CA ASP A 570 -4.18 -6.20 -24.55
C ASP A 570 -3.85 -4.70 -24.75
N GLY A 571 -3.69 -3.91 -23.67
CA GLY A 571 -3.55 -2.45 -23.73
C GLY A 571 -4.81 -1.75 -24.24
N THR A 572 -5.99 -2.26 -23.85
CA THR A 572 -7.32 -1.80 -24.29
C THR A 572 -8.24 -1.39 -23.15
N LYS A 573 -7.81 -1.56 -21.90
CA LYS A 573 -8.48 -1.11 -20.68
C LYS A 573 -7.44 -0.59 -19.71
N VAL A 574 -7.84 0.29 -18.80
CA VAL A 574 -7.06 0.72 -17.64
C VAL A 574 -7.92 0.67 -16.38
N ILE A 575 -7.35 0.18 -15.29
CA ILE A 575 -7.88 0.32 -13.93
C ILE A 575 -7.11 1.48 -13.29
N PHE A 576 -7.81 2.45 -12.72
CA PHE A 576 -7.24 3.48 -11.86
C PHE A 576 -7.66 3.24 -10.41
N THR A 577 -6.76 3.47 -9.45
CA THR A 577 -7.01 3.32 -8.01
C THR A 577 -7.15 4.68 -7.32
N ASP A 578 -8.03 4.76 -6.32
CA ASP A 578 -8.25 5.96 -5.49
C ASP A 578 -7.58 5.76 -4.11
N GLU A 579 -6.56 6.55 -3.79
CA GLU A 579 -5.94 6.51 -2.46
C GLU A 579 -6.71 7.37 -1.44
N TRP A 580 -7.98 7.04 -1.25
CA TRP A 580 -8.83 7.76 -0.31
C TRP A 580 -8.28 7.67 1.12
N GLY A 581 -8.08 8.84 1.73
CA GLY A 581 -7.48 8.96 3.07
C GLY A 581 -5.94 8.90 3.10
N GLY A 582 -5.27 8.89 1.94
CA GLY A 582 -3.80 8.96 1.84
C GLY A 582 -3.08 7.82 2.55
N GLY A 583 -3.68 6.62 2.51
CA GLY A 583 -3.09 5.40 3.06
C GLY A 583 -3.00 5.29 4.59
N GLY A 584 -3.10 6.39 5.32
CA GLY A 584 -2.99 6.41 6.79
C GLY A 584 -4.31 6.23 7.55
N ARG A 585 -5.47 6.30 6.88
CA ARG A 585 -6.79 6.40 7.53
C ARG A 585 -7.65 5.14 7.35
N PRO A 586 -8.58 4.84 8.28
CA PRO A 586 -9.56 3.78 8.10
C PRO A 586 -10.64 4.26 7.12
N ARG A 587 -10.72 3.61 5.94
CA ARG A 587 -11.51 4.05 4.77
C ARG A 587 -12.22 2.91 4.02
N CYS A 588 -12.37 1.79 4.73
CA CYS A 588 -13.17 0.64 4.34
C CYS A 588 -14.19 0.30 5.43
N LEU A 589 -14.71 1.31 6.14
CA LEU A 589 -15.67 1.12 7.22
C LEU A 589 -17.05 0.72 6.67
N ALA A 590 -17.87 0.08 7.51
CA ALA A 590 -19.22 -0.34 7.13
C ALA A 590 -20.17 0.83 6.79
N SER A 591 -19.81 2.05 7.22
CA SER A 591 -20.48 3.32 6.91
C SER A 591 -20.09 3.93 5.56
N ASP A 592 -18.94 3.54 5.00
CA ASP A 592 -18.34 4.25 3.88
C ASP A 592 -19.06 3.96 2.55
N PRO A 593 -19.22 4.95 1.66
CA PRO A 593 -19.74 4.72 0.31
C PRO A 593 -18.90 3.70 -0.46
N LEU A 594 -19.55 2.71 -1.08
CA LEU A 594 -18.87 1.68 -1.90
C LEU A 594 -18.16 2.24 -3.15
N THR A 595 -18.38 3.51 -3.49
CA THR A 595 -17.77 4.22 -4.61
C THR A 595 -16.59 5.13 -4.20
N TRP A 596 -16.34 5.33 -2.91
CA TRP A 596 -15.20 6.11 -2.40
C TRP A 596 -14.05 5.17 -2.05
N GLY A 597 -12.81 5.47 -2.45
CA GLY A 597 -11.69 4.51 -2.34
C GLY A 597 -11.92 3.24 -3.16
N ALA A 598 -12.62 3.37 -4.28
CA ALA A 598 -12.93 2.29 -5.21
C ALA A 598 -12.08 2.44 -6.49
N ASP A 599 -11.69 1.32 -7.09
CA ASP A 599 -11.07 1.31 -8.41
C ASP A 599 -12.08 1.75 -9.48
N ALA A 600 -11.66 2.57 -10.43
CA ALA A 600 -12.43 2.93 -11.62
C ALA A 600 -11.84 2.26 -12.87
N ILE A 601 -12.67 1.53 -13.60
CA ILE A 601 -12.27 0.72 -14.75
C ILE A 601 -12.75 1.40 -16.04
N PHE A 602 -11.83 1.72 -16.93
CA PHE A 602 -12.11 2.37 -18.22
C PHE A 602 -11.70 1.48 -19.40
N ASP A 603 -12.57 1.38 -20.40
CA ASP A 603 -12.24 0.82 -21.71
C ASP A 603 -11.62 1.92 -22.61
N ILE A 604 -10.59 1.58 -23.37
CA ILE A 604 -9.91 2.51 -24.28
C ILE A 604 -10.49 2.34 -25.69
N VAL A 605 -11.35 3.27 -26.11
CA VAL A 605 -12.09 3.23 -27.37
C VAL A 605 -11.68 4.41 -28.25
N ASP A 606 -11.10 4.11 -29.42
CA ASP A 606 -10.59 5.12 -30.37
C ASP A 606 -9.65 6.20 -29.77
N GLY A 607 -8.99 5.88 -28.63
CA GLY A 607 -8.11 6.80 -27.89
C GLY A 607 -8.81 7.60 -26.80
N GLN A 608 -10.02 7.22 -26.41
CA GLN A 608 -10.80 7.85 -25.33
C GLN A 608 -11.01 6.86 -24.18
N LEU A 609 -11.08 7.37 -22.95
CA LEU A 609 -11.36 6.62 -21.73
C LEU A 609 -12.88 6.54 -21.50
N GLU A 610 -13.51 5.44 -21.91
CA GLU A 610 -14.93 5.18 -21.66
C GLU A 610 -15.11 4.45 -20.31
N PHE A 611 -15.80 5.08 -19.36
CA PHE A 611 -16.06 4.48 -18.04
C PHE A 611 -16.87 3.18 -18.15
N GLY A 612 -16.33 2.10 -17.59
CA GLY A 612 -16.96 0.78 -17.54
C GLY A 612 -17.71 0.53 -16.23
N GLY A 613 -17.04 0.71 -15.10
CA GLY A 613 -17.57 0.40 -13.77
C GLY A 613 -16.55 0.57 -12.65
N TYR A 614 -17.00 0.37 -11.41
CA TYR A 614 -16.14 0.40 -10.22
C TYR A 614 -15.90 -0.99 -9.63
N PHE A 615 -14.81 -1.14 -8.89
CA PHE A 615 -14.59 -2.25 -7.96
C PHE A 615 -14.08 -1.74 -6.60
N LYS A 616 -14.68 -2.18 -5.50
CA LYS A 616 -14.14 -2.03 -4.15
C LYS A 616 -14.22 -3.40 -3.46
N MET A 617 -13.24 -3.74 -2.63
CA MET A 617 -13.27 -5.00 -1.88
C MET A 617 -14.55 -5.09 -1.01
N PRO A 618 -15.21 -6.26 -0.92
CA PRO A 618 -16.53 -6.38 -0.29
C PRO A 618 -16.50 -6.53 1.24
N ALA A 619 -15.34 -6.40 1.87
CA ALA A 619 -15.14 -6.57 3.30
C ALA A 619 -15.00 -5.23 4.04
N PRO A 620 -15.95 -4.90 4.93
CA PRO A 620 -15.76 -3.81 5.88
C PRO A 620 -14.65 -4.16 6.89
N GLN A 621 -13.77 -3.21 7.14
CA GLN A 621 -12.68 -3.29 8.12
C GLN A 621 -13.01 -2.43 9.35
N SER A 622 -12.20 -2.53 10.42
CA SER A 622 -12.36 -1.74 11.64
C SER A 622 -11.65 -0.38 11.58
N GLU A 623 -11.67 0.40 12.68
CA GLU A 623 -11.02 1.73 12.71
C GLU A 623 -9.52 1.66 13.00
N GLU A 624 -9.04 0.52 13.49
CA GLU A 624 -7.62 0.17 13.69
C GLU A 624 -6.94 -0.26 12.38
N GLU A 625 -7.70 -0.35 11.28
CA GLU A 625 -7.27 -0.84 9.97
C GLU A 625 -7.23 0.27 8.93
N ASN A 626 -6.02 0.82 8.68
CA ASN A 626 -5.79 1.69 7.53
C ASN A 626 -6.05 0.90 6.23
N CYS A 627 -6.99 1.36 5.41
CA CYS A 627 -7.48 0.56 4.30
C CYS A 627 -7.72 1.40 3.05
N VAL A 628 -6.97 1.08 2.01
CA VAL A 628 -7.01 1.77 0.72
C VAL A 628 -6.53 0.82 -0.39
N ALA A 629 -6.94 1.09 -1.63
CA ALA A 629 -6.45 0.40 -2.82
C ALA A 629 -5.02 0.85 -3.17
N HIS A 630 -4.14 -0.10 -3.48
CA HIS A 630 -2.74 0.15 -3.82
C HIS A 630 -2.25 -0.78 -4.95
N ASN A 631 -0.94 -0.85 -5.16
CA ASN A 631 -0.32 -1.36 -6.39
C ASN A 631 -0.55 -2.86 -6.66
N GLY A 632 -0.77 -3.16 -7.93
CA GLY A 632 -1.16 -4.49 -8.42
C GLY A 632 -0.62 -4.82 -9.80
N SER A 633 -0.93 -6.03 -10.30
CA SER A 633 -0.52 -6.47 -11.64
C SER A 633 -1.53 -7.42 -12.29
N ILE A 634 -1.44 -7.58 -13.61
CA ILE A 634 -2.24 -8.56 -14.33
C ILE A 634 -1.80 -10.00 -14.05
N ILE A 635 -2.76 -10.89 -13.81
CA ILE A 635 -2.52 -12.34 -13.89
C ILE A 635 -2.82 -12.76 -15.34
N PRO A 636 -1.83 -13.23 -16.12
CA PRO A 636 -1.98 -13.48 -17.56
C PRO A 636 -2.71 -14.80 -17.86
N VAL A 637 -3.94 -14.95 -17.39
CA VAL A 637 -4.81 -16.08 -17.78
C VAL A 637 -5.28 -15.88 -19.23
N PRO A 638 -5.07 -16.85 -20.13
CA PRO A 638 -5.42 -16.70 -21.54
C PRO A 638 -6.92 -16.42 -21.74
N GLY A 639 -7.25 -15.33 -22.45
CA GLY A 639 -8.63 -14.96 -22.79
C GLY A 639 -9.45 -14.33 -21.66
N ARG A 640 -8.80 -13.87 -20.58
CA ARG A 640 -9.41 -13.13 -19.47
C ARG A 640 -8.56 -11.92 -19.10
N ASP A 641 -9.20 -10.91 -18.53
CA ASP A 641 -8.55 -9.76 -17.93
C ASP A 641 -8.67 -9.94 -16.40
N ILE A 642 -7.59 -10.36 -15.74
CA ILE A 642 -7.54 -10.63 -14.28
C ILE A 642 -6.44 -9.78 -13.65
N PHE A 643 -6.73 -9.18 -12.51
CA PHE A 643 -5.85 -8.30 -11.75
C PHE A 643 -5.63 -8.89 -10.35
N VAL A 644 -4.41 -8.80 -9.82
CA VAL A 644 -4.13 -8.97 -8.38
C VAL A 644 -3.73 -7.62 -7.82
N GLN A 645 -4.32 -7.25 -6.70
CA GLN A 645 -4.26 -5.92 -6.12
C GLN A 645 -3.90 -5.97 -4.64
N ALA A 646 -2.99 -5.10 -4.25
CA ALA A 646 -2.73 -4.80 -2.86
C ALA A 646 -3.83 -3.87 -2.33
N TRP A 647 -4.41 -4.24 -1.20
CA TRP A 647 -5.02 -3.30 -0.29
C TRP A 647 -4.06 -3.15 0.89
N TYR A 648 -4.18 -2.08 1.67
CA TYR A 648 -3.45 -1.93 2.93
C TYR A 648 -3.92 -2.99 3.95
N GLN A 649 -4.46 -2.65 5.12
CA GLN A 649 -4.94 -3.68 6.06
C GLN A 649 -6.19 -4.44 5.57
N GLY A 650 -6.63 -4.24 4.32
CA GLY A 650 -7.58 -5.09 3.61
C GLY A 650 -7.00 -6.26 2.81
N GLY A 651 -5.67 -6.45 2.82
CA GLY A 651 -5.04 -7.65 2.30
C GLY A 651 -4.82 -7.68 0.77
N VAL A 652 -5.05 -8.83 0.15
CA VAL A 652 -4.87 -9.08 -1.28
C VAL A 652 -6.20 -9.42 -1.91
N SER A 653 -6.57 -8.74 -3.00
CA SER A 653 -7.74 -9.08 -3.83
C SER A 653 -7.30 -9.59 -5.20
N VAL A 654 -7.92 -10.67 -5.69
CA VAL A 654 -7.80 -11.13 -7.09
C VAL A 654 -9.14 -10.90 -7.78
N ILE A 655 -9.13 -10.14 -8.87
CA ILE A 655 -10.31 -9.52 -9.48
C ILE A 655 -10.40 -9.97 -10.94
N ASP A 656 -11.55 -10.46 -11.39
CA ASP A 656 -11.85 -10.61 -12.82
C ASP A 656 -12.57 -9.34 -13.31
N PHE A 657 -11.96 -8.66 -14.29
CA PHE A 657 -12.48 -7.46 -14.94
C PHE A 657 -12.60 -7.65 -16.46
N THR A 658 -12.75 -8.90 -16.93
CA THR A 658 -12.96 -9.25 -18.34
C THR A 658 -14.19 -8.52 -18.91
N ASP A 659 -15.22 -8.33 -18.08
CA ASP A 659 -16.30 -7.37 -18.30
C ASP A 659 -16.08 -6.15 -17.39
N SER A 660 -15.81 -4.98 -17.98
CA SER A 660 -15.47 -3.75 -17.25
C SER A 660 -16.62 -3.23 -16.39
N ALA A 661 -17.87 -3.56 -16.76
CA ALA A 661 -19.06 -3.11 -16.05
C ALA A 661 -19.49 -4.04 -14.91
N ASN A 662 -18.85 -5.20 -14.78
CA ASN A 662 -19.22 -6.24 -13.81
C ASN A 662 -17.94 -6.91 -13.25
N ALA A 663 -16.99 -6.12 -12.77
CA ALA A 663 -15.79 -6.63 -12.12
C ALA A 663 -16.12 -7.24 -10.75
N PHE A 664 -15.44 -8.33 -10.37
CA PHE A 664 -15.71 -9.05 -9.12
C PHE A 664 -14.50 -9.81 -8.58
N GLU A 665 -14.47 -9.97 -7.26
CA GLU A 665 -13.43 -10.72 -6.54
C GLU A 665 -13.59 -12.23 -6.76
N ILE A 666 -12.50 -12.90 -7.16
CA ILE A 666 -12.42 -14.35 -7.41
C ILE A 666 -11.48 -15.07 -6.43
N GLY A 667 -10.76 -14.32 -5.60
CA GLY A 667 -9.94 -14.84 -4.51
C GLY A 667 -9.39 -13.70 -3.65
N PHE A 668 -9.09 -13.99 -2.39
CA PHE A 668 -8.48 -13.02 -1.48
C PHE A 668 -7.60 -13.72 -0.44
N PHE A 669 -6.71 -12.95 0.17
CA PHE A 669 -5.99 -13.32 1.40
C PHE A 669 -5.86 -12.07 2.26
N ASP A 670 -6.24 -12.18 3.53
CA ASP A 670 -6.27 -11.03 4.44
C ASP A 670 -5.87 -11.43 5.87
N ARG A 671 -5.43 -10.46 6.66
CA ARG A 671 -5.10 -10.61 8.08
C ARG A 671 -5.72 -9.45 8.85
N GLY A 672 -6.23 -9.75 10.05
CA GLY A 672 -6.68 -8.71 10.97
C GLY A 672 -5.59 -7.73 11.37
N PRO A 673 -5.95 -6.73 12.21
CA PRO A 673 -5.16 -5.53 12.43
C PRO A 673 -3.72 -5.83 12.89
N VAL A 674 -2.77 -4.95 12.62
CA VAL A 674 -1.41 -5.07 13.15
C VAL A 674 -1.39 -5.01 14.69
N PHE A 675 -2.26 -4.18 15.28
CA PHE A 675 -2.38 -3.96 16.73
C PHE A 675 -3.85 -3.95 17.17
N GLU A 676 -4.17 -4.24 18.45
CA GLU A 676 -5.56 -4.45 18.91
C GLU A 676 -6.33 -3.16 19.19
N GLU A 677 -5.65 -2.11 19.69
CA GLU A 677 -6.29 -0.92 20.26
C GLU A 677 -5.95 0.38 19.50
N GLU A 678 -5.08 0.33 18.50
CA GLU A 678 -4.51 1.50 17.82
C GLU A 678 -4.26 1.22 16.33
N LEU A 679 -4.50 2.22 15.47
CA LEU A 679 -4.18 2.14 14.05
C LEU A 679 -2.66 2.24 13.85
N VAL A 680 -2.08 1.16 13.32
CA VAL A 680 -0.69 1.10 12.89
C VAL A 680 -0.66 0.87 11.39
N MET A 681 0.06 1.70 10.62
CA MET A 681 0.13 1.52 9.17
C MET A 681 0.69 0.14 8.80
N GLY A 682 -0.13 -0.68 8.16
CA GLY A 682 0.20 -2.07 7.81
C GLY A 682 -0.48 -2.53 6.53
N GLY A 683 -0.40 -3.84 6.27
CA GLY A 683 -0.98 -4.44 5.07
C GLY A 683 -0.10 -4.29 3.83
N TYR A 684 -0.62 -4.55 2.63
CA TYR A 684 0.23 -4.66 1.44
C TYR A 684 0.43 -3.32 0.72
N TRP A 685 1.69 -2.96 0.48
CA TRP A 685 2.03 -1.88 -0.44
C TRP A 685 1.88 -2.33 -1.90
N SER A 686 2.38 -3.51 -2.24
CA SER A 686 2.27 -4.02 -3.62
C SER A 686 2.05 -5.52 -3.64
N THR A 687 1.27 -5.99 -4.61
CA THR A 687 1.12 -7.42 -4.88
C THR A 687 1.26 -7.72 -6.36
N TYR A 688 2.27 -8.53 -6.72
CA TYR A 688 2.60 -8.78 -8.11
C TYR A 688 2.63 -10.26 -8.47
N TRP A 689 2.10 -10.59 -9.64
CA TRP A 689 2.16 -11.92 -10.23
C TRP A 689 3.51 -12.13 -10.94
N PHE A 690 4.25 -13.16 -10.54
CA PHE A 690 5.51 -13.52 -11.19
C PHE A 690 5.74 -15.05 -11.18
N ASP A 691 6.07 -15.61 -12.34
CA ASP A 691 6.40 -17.04 -12.58
C ASP A 691 5.50 -18.08 -11.85
N GLY A 692 4.20 -17.82 -11.80
CA GLY A 692 3.18 -18.71 -11.23
C GLY A 692 2.75 -18.43 -9.79
N LEU A 693 3.32 -17.41 -9.16
CA LEU A 693 3.07 -17.04 -7.75
C LEU A 693 2.69 -15.55 -7.65
N ILE A 694 2.06 -15.20 -6.55
CA ILE A 694 1.80 -13.80 -6.15
C ILE A 694 2.79 -13.47 -5.04
N TYR A 695 3.53 -12.37 -5.17
CA TYR A 695 4.43 -11.84 -4.16
C TYR A 695 3.83 -10.56 -3.59
N GLY A 696 3.82 -10.40 -2.27
CA GLY A 696 3.24 -9.23 -1.60
C GLY A 696 4.22 -8.57 -0.64
N THR A 697 4.53 -7.29 -0.83
CA THR A 697 5.30 -6.50 0.15
C THR A 697 4.35 -5.92 1.19
N GLU A 698 4.45 -6.41 2.41
CA GLU A 698 3.64 -5.98 3.56
C GLU A 698 4.41 -4.90 4.33
N ILE A 699 3.79 -3.73 4.51
CA ILE A 699 4.36 -2.48 5.04
C ILE A 699 5.03 -2.67 6.39
N ALA A 700 4.42 -3.45 7.29
CA ALA A 700 4.88 -3.70 8.65
C ALA A 700 5.56 -5.06 8.81
N ARG A 701 5.01 -6.10 8.19
CA ARG A 701 5.32 -7.52 8.45
C ARG A 701 6.48 -8.06 7.62
N GLY A 702 6.61 -7.71 6.33
CA GLY A 702 7.70 -8.19 5.47
C GLY A 702 7.30 -8.57 4.04
N LEU A 703 7.64 -9.79 3.60
CA LEU A 703 7.39 -10.30 2.23
C LEU A 703 6.62 -11.62 2.29
N ASP A 704 5.44 -11.65 1.68
CA ASP A 704 4.64 -12.87 1.52
C ASP A 704 4.73 -13.45 0.10
N VAL A 705 4.53 -14.76 0.00
CA VAL A 705 4.38 -15.48 -1.27
C VAL A 705 3.13 -16.34 -1.21
N LEU A 706 2.22 -16.14 -2.17
CA LEU A 706 0.93 -16.81 -2.27
C LEU A 706 0.79 -17.56 -3.60
N ALA A 707 -0.06 -18.58 -3.63
CA ALA A 707 -0.43 -19.33 -4.83
C ALA A 707 -1.95 -19.32 -5.05
N LEU A 708 -2.36 -19.27 -6.33
CA LEU A 708 -3.74 -19.50 -6.73
C LEU A 708 -4.13 -20.98 -6.57
N LEU A 709 -5.30 -21.22 -6.00
CA LEU A 709 -5.92 -22.55 -5.88
C LEU A 709 -7.02 -22.73 -6.93
N PRO A 710 -7.16 -23.93 -7.53
CA PRO A 710 -8.29 -24.24 -8.41
C PRO A 710 -9.64 -24.07 -7.70
N SER A 711 -10.58 -23.39 -8.35
CA SER A 711 -11.88 -23.00 -7.81
C SER A 711 -12.98 -23.09 -8.89
N GLU A 712 -14.20 -22.63 -8.57
CA GLU A 712 -15.24 -22.47 -9.60
C GLU A 712 -14.90 -21.36 -10.61
N TYR A 713 -14.14 -20.35 -10.17
CA TYR A 713 -13.71 -19.21 -10.99
C TYR A 713 -12.49 -19.52 -11.86
N LEU A 714 -11.55 -20.35 -11.41
CA LEU A 714 -10.31 -20.67 -12.13
C LEU A 714 -10.03 -22.17 -12.10
N SER A 715 -9.90 -22.78 -13.29
CA SER A 715 -9.48 -24.19 -13.37
C SER A 715 -7.96 -24.36 -13.15
N GLU A 716 -7.54 -25.58 -12.81
CA GLU A 716 -6.11 -25.96 -12.75
C GLU A 716 -5.39 -25.66 -14.08
N ASN A 717 -6.06 -25.81 -15.23
CA ASN A 717 -5.48 -25.46 -16.53
C ASN A 717 -5.37 -23.94 -16.72
N GLU A 718 -6.32 -23.14 -16.24
CA GLU A 718 -6.24 -21.67 -16.31
C GLU A 718 -5.06 -21.14 -15.48
N ILE A 719 -4.88 -21.65 -14.26
CA ILE A 719 -3.75 -21.29 -13.38
C ILE A 719 -2.42 -21.73 -14.01
N ALA A 720 -2.32 -22.97 -14.47
CA ALA A 720 -1.10 -23.46 -15.12
C ALA A 720 -0.79 -22.71 -16.43
N ALA A 721 -1.81 -22.28 -17.18
CA ALA A 721 -1.62 -21.50 -18.39
C ALA A 721 -1.13 -20.06 -18.13
N ALA A 722 -1.43 -19.47 -16.97
CA ALA A 722 -0.85 -18.19 -16.54
C ALA A 722 0.67 -18.25 -16.26
N SER A 723 1.24 -19.45 -16.13
CA SER A 723 2.70 -19.70 -16.10
C SER A 723 3.25 -20.22 -17.43
N ALA A 724 2.39 -20.55 -18.40
CA ALA A 724 2.79 -21.06 -19.71
C ALA A 724 2.98 -19.91 -20.73
N THR A 725 3.68 -18.86 -20.32
CA THR A 725 3.81 -17.60 -21.05
C THR A 725 5.05 -17.54 -21.95
N VAL A 726 5.06 -16.58 -22.86
CA VAL A 726 6.24 -16.11 -23.60
C VAL A 726 6.29 -14.61 -23.36
N GLY A 727 7.36 -14.14 -22.72
CA GLY A 727 7.36 -12.87 -22.00
C GLY A 727 6.95 -13.03 -20.54
N GLY A 728 7.31 -12.03 -19.73
CA GLY A 728 7.08 -11.99 -18.29
C GLY A 728 8.30 -12.42 -17.45
N GLU A 729 9.47 -12.61 -18.06
CA GLU A 729 10.72 -12.90 -17.35
C GLU A 729 11.32 -11.68 -16.64
N LEU A 730 10.92 -10.46 -17.06
CA LEU A 730 11.22 -9.18 -16.43
C LEU A 730 9.89 -8.52 -16.03
N PHE A 731 9.79 -8.05 -14.79
CA PHE A 731 8.68 -7.22 -14.31
C PHE A 731 9.25 -6.02 -13.57
N ASN A 732 8.82 -4.82 -13.98
CA ASN A 732 9.04 -3.59 -13.24
C ASN A 732 7.69 -2.97 -12.91
N PRO A 733 7.54 -2.39 -11.70
CA PRO A 733 6.45 -1.48 -11.38
C PRO A 733 6.23 -0.44 -12.48
N GLN A 734 4.96 -0.10 -12.73
CA GLN A 734 4.52 0.86 -13.75
C GLN A 734 5.10 0.61 -15.18
N GLN A 735 5.57 -0.60 -15.51
CA GLN A 735 6.05 -0.97 -16.86
C GLN A 735 5.39 -2.25 -17.37
N GLN A 736 4.55 -2.14 -18.40
CA GLN A 736 3.79 -3.28 -18.93
C GLN A 736 4.16 -3.64 -20.38
N PHE A 737 4.28 -4.95 -20.61
CA PHE A 737 4.45 -5.55 -21.93
C PHE A 737 3.36 -6.61 -22.17
N PRO A 738 2.91 -6.80 -23.43
CA PRO A 738 1.87 -7.76 -23.74
C PRO A 738 2.41 -9.18 -23.60
N ILE A 739 1.91 -9.91 -22.62
CA ILE A 739 2.25 -11.30 -22.39
C ILE A 739 1.51 -12.17 -23.40
N THR A 740 2.19 -13.17 -23.95
CA THR A 740 1.58 -14.16 -24.85
C THR A 740 1.77 -15.56 -24.29
N TRP A 741 1.14 -16.58 -24.89
CA TRP A 741 1.13 -17.94 -24.36
C TRP A 741 1.82 -18.94 -25.28
N LYS A 742 2.51 -19.91 -24.69
CA LYS A 742 3.12 -21.05 -25.39
C LYS A 742 2.02 -21.85 -26.10
N GLN A 743 2.37 -22.43 -27.24
CA GLN A 743 1.43 -23.22 -28.05
C GLN A 743 1.39 -24.66 -27.52
N GLU A 744 0.94 -24.81 -26.27
CA GLU A 744 0.99 -26.05 -25.50
C GLU A 744 -0.41 -26.57 -25.14
N PRO A 745 -0.61 -27.90 -24.96
CA PRO A 745 -1.92 -28.47 -24.65
C PRO A 745 -2.58 -27.93 -23.36
N VAL A 746 -1.81 -27.50 -22.36
CA VAL A 746 -2.37 -26.87 -21.14
C VAL A 746 -3.08 -25.54 -21.43
N VAL A 747 -2.52 -24.71 -22.32
CA VAL A 747 -3.13 -23.44 -22.77
C VAL A 747 -4.40 -23.72 -23.57
N ALA A 748 -4.41 -24.77 -24.40
CA ALA A 748 -5.61 -25.20 -25.11
C ALA A 748 -6.71 -25.67 -24.13
N ARG A 749 -6.35 -26.38 -23.05
CA ARG A 749 -7.30 -26.78 -22.00
C ARG A 749 -7.88 -25.59 -21.26
N ALA A 750 -7.08 -24.58 -20.91
CA ALA A 750 -7.57 -23.37 -20.26
C ALA A 750 -8.70 -22.69 -21.07
N TYR A 751 -8.51 -22.51 -22.38
CA TYR A 751 -9.57 -21.99 -23.24
C TYR A 751 -10.79 -22.93 -23.35
N ILE A 752 -10.58 -24.25 -23.36
CA ILE A 752 -11.70 -25.21 -23.39
C ILE A 752 -12.52 -25.13 -22.10
N ASP A 753 -11.88 -25.07 -20.94
CA ASP A 753 -12.55 -24.96 -19.64
C ASP A 753 -13.41 -23.69 -19.57
N GLN A 754 -12.88 -22.55 -20.03
CA GLN A 754 -13.65 -21.30 -20.16
C GLN A 754 -14.82 -21.44 -21.15
N LEU A 755 -14.60 -22.00 -22.34
CA LEU A 755 -15.66 -22.15 -23.35
C LEU A 755 -16.73 -23.19 -22.95
N VAL A 756 -16.41 -24.12 -22.05
CA VAL A 756 -17.39 -25.01 -21.41
C VAL A 756 -18.17 -24.25 -20.33
N ARG A 757 -17.51 -23.41 -19.51
CA ARG A 757 -18.14 -22.51 -18.53
C ARG A 757 -19.12 -21.54 -19.22
N ASP A 758 -18.77 -21.02 -20.40
CA ASP A 758 -19.61 -20.16 -21.24
C ASP A 758 -20.74 -20.93 -21.99
N GLY A 759 -20.76 -22.27 -21.94
CA GLY A 759 -21.73 -23.10 -22.67
C GLY A 759 -21.51 -23.20 -24.19
N VAL A 760 -20.38 -22.71 -24.71
CA VAL A 760 -20.02 -22.72 -26.15
C VAL A 760 -19.51 -24.09 -26.61
N ILE A 761 -18.93 -24.87 -25.69
CA ILE A 761 -18.51 -26.26 -25.91
C ILE A 761 -19.34 -27.18 -25.01
N ASP A 762 -19.97 -28.20 -25.60
CA ASP A 762 -20.72 -29.23 -24.86
C ASP A 762 -19.78 -30.30 -24.27
N ALA A 763 -20.26 -31.06 -23.28
CA ALA A 763 -19.47 -32.11 -22.63
C ALA A 763 -18.87 -33.14 -23.62
N ALA A 764 -19.60 -33.45 -24.69
CA ALA A 764 -19.10 -34.35 -25.75
C ALA A 764 -18.01 -33.68 -26.61
N GLY A 765 -18.07 -32.36 -26.81
CA GLY A 765 -17.00 -31.56 -27.42
C GLY A 765 -15.75 -31.51 -26.55
N MET A 766 -15.92 -31.28 -25.24
CA MET A 766 -14.84 -31.31 -24.26
C MET A 766 -14.12 -32.66 -24.27
N GLU A 767 -14.86 -33.78 -24.19
CA GLU A 767 -14.30 -35.14 -24.22
C GLU A 767 -13.43 -35.38 -25.46
N ARG A 768 -13.94 -35.05 -26.66
CA ARG A 768 -13.19 -35.19 -27.92
C ARG A 768 -11.92 -34.33 -27.98
N MET A 769 -11.97 -33.10 -27.45
CA MET A 769 -10.80 -32.23 -27.41
C MET A 769 -9.76 -32.72 -26.41
N SER A 770 -10.20 -33.20 -25.24
CA SER A 770 -9.33 -33.79 -24.22
C SER A 770 -8.60 -35.04 -24.71
N GLU A 771 -9.25 -35.91 -25.49
CA GLU A 771 -8.60 -37.07 -26.13
C GLU A 771 -7.48 -36.65 -27.09
N LEU A 772 -7.74 -35.67 -27.98
CA LEU A 772 -6.75 -35.15 -28.92
C LEU A 772 -5.57 -34.49 -28.20
N LEU A 773 -5.84 -33.66 -27.19
CA LEU A 773 -4.79 -32.97 -26.41
C LEU A 773 -3.97 -33.94 -25.54
N ALA A 774 -4.58 -34.98 -24.98
CA ALA A 774 -3.84 -36.04 -24.27
C ALA A 774 -2.93 -36.84 -25.22
N SER A 775 -3.35 -37.07 -26.46
CA SER A 775 -2.48 -37.66 -27.48
C SER A 775 -1.34 -36.70 -27.86
N ALA A 776 -1.63 -35.40 -27.96
CA ALA A 776 -0.62 -34.38 -28.28
C ALA A 776 0.46 -34.29 -27.19
N ASP A 777 0.08 -34.26 -25.91
CA ASP A 777 1.02 -34.30 -24.78
C ASP A 777 1.96 -35.51 -24.86
N ALA A 778 1.40 -36.70 -25.12
CA ALA A 778 2.20 -37.93 -25.21
C ALA A 778 3.23 -37.87 -26.35
N HIS A 779 2.88 -37.26 -27.48
CA HIS A 779 3.80 -37.09 -28.62
C HIS A 779 4.86 -36.01 -28.38
N LEU A 780 4.46 -34.84 -27.84
CA LEU A 780 5.35 -33.73 -27.52
C LEU A 780 6.36 -34.13 -26.43
N ALA A 781 5.90 -34.74 -25.33
CA ALA A 781 6.76 -35.22 -24.25
C ALA A 781 7.74 -36.32 -24.71
N ALA A 782 7.38 -37.10 -25.74
CA ALA A 782 8.26 -38.08 -26.36
C ALA A 782 9.20 -37.50 -27.44
N GLY A 783 9.02 -36.23 -27.84
CA GLY A 783 9.74 -35.62 -28.97
C GLY A 783 9.45 -36.31 -30.30
N THR A 784 8.20 -36.73 -30.51
CA THR A 784 7.76 -37.50 -31.69
C THR A 784 6.69 -36.76 -32.48
N THR A 785 6.72 -36.92 -33.81
CA THR A 785 5.75 -36.33 -34.73
C THR A 785 4.57 -37.28 -35.00
N ASP A 786 3.37 -36.73 -35.18
CA ASP A 786 2.21 -37.42 -35.73
C ASP A 786 1.43 -36.47 -36.64
N THR A 787 1.62 -36.63 -37.95
CA THR A 787 0.97 -35.80 -38.97
C THR A 787 -0.55 -35.99 -39.00
N SER A 788 -1.08 -37.17 -38.62
CA SER A 788 -2.52 -37.40 -38.59
C SER A 788 -3.16 -36.62 -37.45
N LEU A 789 -2.52 -36.60 -36.29
CA LEU A 789 -2.95 -35.82 -35.14
C LEU A 789 -2.83 -34.31 -35.41
N ALA A 790 -1.74 -33.89 -36.07
CA ALA A 790 -1.58 -32.50 -36.51
C ALA A 790 -2.70 -32.05 -37.46
N ASP A 791 -3.03 -32.85 -38.47
CA ASP A 791 -4.09 -32.54 -39.43
C ASP A 791 -5.49 -32.52 -38.75
N ASP A 792 -5.73 -33.39 -37.78
CA ASP A 792 -6.97 -33.38 -36.97
C ASP A 792 -7.07 -32.12 -36.09
N LEU A 793 -5.97 -31.67 -35.47
CA LEU A 793 -5.91 -30.45 -34.65
C LEU A 793 -6.10 -29.18 -35.49
N GLU A 794 -5.45 -29.10 -36.67
CA GLU A 794 -5.61 -27.99 -37.62
C GLU A 794 -7.06 -27.90 -38.13
N ALA A 795 -7.69 -29.04 -38.43
CA ALA A 795 -9.11 -29.09 -38.80
C ALA A 795 -10.06 -28.62 -37.68
N ARG A 796 -9.69 -28.79 -36.39
CA ARG A 796 -10.45 -28.22 -35.25
C ARG A 796 -10.21 -26.72 -35.10
N ALA A 797 -8.99 -26.24 -35.30
CA ALA A 797 -8.69 -24.81 -35.32
C ALA A 797 -9.54 -24.07 -36.37
N GLU A 798 -9.63 -24.62 -37.59
CA GLU A 798 -10.49 -24.06 -38.64
C GLU A 798 -11.99 -24.12 -38.33
N ASP A 799 -12.48 -25.13 -37.59
CA ASP A 799 -13.89 -25.19 -37.15
C ASP A 799 -14.20 -24.06 -36.16
N LEU A 800 -13.34 -23.89 -35.15
CA LEU A 800 -13.49 -22.87 -34.11
C LEU A 800 -13.47 -21.45 -34.69
N ALA A 801 -12.56 -21.16 -35.62
CA ALA A 801 -12.47 -19.86 -36.30
C ALA A 801 -13.71 -19.50 -37.15
N ARG A 802 -14.64 -20.44 -37.38
CA ARG A 802 -15.91 -20.22 -38.10
C ARG A 802 -17.12 -20.19 -37.18
N ARG A 803 -16.96 -20.38 -35.87
CA ARG A 803 -18.09 -20.34 -34.92
C ARG A 803 -18.52 -18.90 -34.65
N PRO A 804 -19.83 -18.62 -34.57
CA PRO A 804 -20.30 -17.33 -34.07
C PRO A 804 -19.95 -17.21 -32.59
N ALA A 805 -19.52 -16.02 -32.18
CA ALA A 805 -19.35 -15.64 -30.78
C ALA A 805 -20.51 -14.73 -30.36
N GLU A 806 -21.02 -14.92 -29.14
CA GLU A 806 -22.08 -14.08 -28.57
C GLU A 806 -21.54 -12.85 -27.83
N SER A 807 -20.24 -12.84 -27.50
CA SER A 807 -19.53 -11.71 -26.88
C SER A 807 -18.07 -11.61 -27.37
N ARG A 808 -17.45 -10.43 -27.19
CA ARG A 808 -16.03 -10.19 -27.50
C ARG A 808 -15.09 -11.08 -26.69
N ALA A 809 -15.47 -11.47 -25.46
CA ALA A 809 -14.70 -12.41 -24.64
C ALA A 809 -14.73 -13.83 -25.24
N VAL A 810 -15.91 -14.32 -25.64
CA VAL A 810 -16.06 -15.62 -26.33
C VAL A 810 -15.29 -15.62 -27.66
N GLU A 811 -15.31 -14.51 -28.41
CA GLU A 811 -14.53 -14.36 -29.64
C GLU A 811 -13.02 -14.45 -29.37
N ARG A 812 -12.50 -13.70 -28.39
CA ARG A 812 -11.09 -13.79 -27.94
C ARG A 812 -10.71 -15.24 -27.60
N ARG A 813 -11.55 -15.96 -26.85
CA ARG A 813 -11.32 -17.35 -26.43
C ARG A 813 -11.33 -18.34 -27.60
N LEU A 814 -12.29 -18.23 -28.54
CA LEU A 814 -12.35 -19.08 -29.73
C LEU A 814 -11.15 -18.88 -30.66
N VAL A 815 -10.74 -17.63 -30.89
CA VAL A 815 -9.56 -17.28 -31.70
C VAL A 815 -8.27 -17.73 -31.02
N GLY A 816 -8.17 -17.55 -29.70
CA GLY A 816 -7.06 -18.02 -28.88
C GLY A 816 -6.88 -19.54 -28.96
N LEU A 817 -7.94 -20.31 -28.68
CA LEU A 817 -7.93 -21.76 -28.79
C LEU A 817 -7.55 -22.24 -30.21
N GLY A 818 -8.15 -21.63 -31.25
CA GLY A 818 -7.85 -21.98 -32.63
C GLY A 818 -6.36 -21.78 -32.96
N ARG A 819 -5.76 -20.67 -32.52
CA ARG A 819 -4.33 -20.40 -32.66
C ARG A 819 -3.48 -21.45 -31.93
N THR A 820 -3.80 -21.73 -30.66
CA THR A 820 -3.08 -22.71 -29.85
C THR A 820 -3.09 -24.09 -30.48
N LEU A 821 -4.24 -24.56 -30.97
CA LEU A 821 -4.34 -25.87 -31.65
C LEU A 821 -3.52 -25.93 -32.94
N ALA A 822 -3.47 -24.84 -33.71
CA ALA A 822 -2.64 -24.78 -34.92
C ALA A 822 -1.13 -24.80 -34.60
N GLY A 823 -0.69 -24.12 -33.54
CA GLY A 823 0.72 -24.16 -33.09
C GLY A 823 1.13 -25.53 -32.52
N ILE A 824 0.23 -26.22 -31.81
CA ILE A 824 0.43 -27.62 -31.39
C ILE A 824 0.55 -28.53 -32.63
N ALA A 825 -0.31 -28.34 -33.65
CA ALA A 825 -0.26 -29.10 -34.89
C ALA A 825 1.05 -28.89 -35.65
N GLU A 826 1.57 -27.66 -35.74
CA GLU A 826 2.89 -27.38 -36.32
C GLU A 826 4.02 -28.09 -35.57
N SER A 827 3.95 -28.13 -34.24
CA SER A 827 4.94 -28.80 -33.38
C SER A 827 4.93 -30.34 -33.49
N LEU A 828 3.89 -30.92 -34.09
CA LEU A 828 3.70 -32.36 -34.30
C LEU A 828 4.06 -32.82 -35.73
N ARG A 829 4.55 -31.94 -36.61
CA ARG A 829 4.92 -32.22 -38.01
C ARG A 829 6.41 -32.53 -38.20
#